data_AF-A0A7V3EM07-F1
#
_entry.id   AF-A0A7V3EM07-F1
#
_cell.length_a   1.000
_cell.length_b   1.000
_cell.length_c   1.000
_cell.angle_alpha   90.00
_cell.angle_beta   90.00
_cell.angle_gamma   90.00
#
_symmetry.space_group_name_H-M   'P 1'
#
loop_
_entity.id
_entity.type
_entity.pdbx_description
1 polymer ?
#
loop_
_entity_poly.entity_id
_entity_poly.type
_entity_poly.pdbx_seq_one_letter_code
_entity_poly.pdbx_strand_id
1 'polypeptide(L)'
;MKPSGMAFGGLLALSFFALQAGETGTGGRVIRLNERGIPKWDFPADPGENWRFFPLEWQTVPLRPEGIKDFELTAVLRIGEYVFAEAPYDTAHYTRSMSMAQFHFQGGLVLRDRGLWNRYRLQFSVKEKCVALWKTPGNFLAVADCPIEQDRPFSVQVRAVGNRFTVRVDGKPVLEVVDRIAPLLEGRLLAGANHAKVEVGDFAVKPLAEPEEPTPAASHVPAFALRTWCGYRWIFDGAEPIARFGDGKDGKPWSGFPVALMSVKLRPGTLEADTIPLQFRGAGNWPDRPIEVLGISAEKVRLRGHTSDRREDREPTVRTACDVTIEYRADWDSYVYTLENVMTYLGERKPVIEIMDPWPLHVCGPAPSATREWPVRYRDVVWCAAEDGRMYRYPLVHFLSPIIVDLNRERPVFCFHGESDVNPTYEILPPSSERVFKIGLCNVMLDLHVQQREAPKTVAAGTVQRDAWRIYSTHGERLGAFEPETNHHAAWGGQVGHRVAIFDPAGTVFSGDQTVPVLKRRYGQAFTPAAYYALDEQVGHQAPGSLRMEEKNGSRAVMVREGCSYFGADFDGRPCLLRMYVKGENLKGSFQAKAERMPEPKDGTGVFVSAPVTGTTAGWQLVEVPCQPRPGDIALKITLMLKAEKEGTGTVWVDDITLAPTVEE
;
A
#
# COMPACT_ATOMS: atom_id res chain seq x y z
N MET A 1 -34.50 -56.60 15.64
CA MET A 1 -35.23 -55.87 14.58
C MET A 1 -34.39 -54.68 14.14
N LYS A 2 -34.35 -54.42 12.83
CA LYS A 2 -33.51 -53.42 12.13
C LYS A 2 -33.70 -51.99 12.66
N PRO A 3 -32.73 -51.10 12.37
CA PRO A 3 -33.00 -50.15 11.30
C PRO A 3 -31.90 -50.08 10.22
N SER A 4 -32.38 -50.11 8.98
CA SER A 4 -31.85 -49.44 7.79
C SER A 4 -31.70 -47.93 8.07
N GLY A 5 -30.73 -47.16 7.59
CA GLY A 5 -29.96 -47.23 6.36
C GLY A 5 -30.18 -45.91 5.60
N MET A 6 -29.14 -45.09 5.42
CA MET A 6 -28.92 -44.24 4.24
C MET A 6 -27.51 -43.63 4.29
N ALA A 7 -26.81 -43.76 3.17
CA ALA A 7 -25.47 -43.27 2.91
C ALA A 7 -25.52 -42.31 1.72
N PHE A 8 -24.69 -41.25 1.76
CA PHE A 8 -24.07 -40.51 0.66
C PHE A 8 -22.97 -39.66 1.34
N GLY A 9 -21.67 -39.65 1.01
CA GLY A 9 -20.94 -40.09 -0.17
C GLY A 9 -20.18 -38.88 -0.74
N GLY A 10 -18.87 -38.76 -0.47
CA GLY A 10 -18.00 -37.78 -1.14
C GLY A 10 -16.81 -37.27 -0.32
N LEU A 11 -15.82 -38.10 -0.01
CA LEU A 11 -14.51 -37.66 0.47
C LEU A 11 -13.51 -37.67 -0.71
N LEU A 12 -13.05 -36.48 -1.11
CA LEU A 12 -11.94 -36.30 -2.04
C LEU A 12 -10.63 -36.72 -1.34
N ALA A 13 -10.12 -37.90 -1.68
CA ALA A 13 -8.83 -38.36 -1.23
C ALA A 13 -7.71 -37.64 -2.00
N LEU A 14 -7.05 -36.68 -1.34
CA LEU A 14 -5.73 -36.16 -1.74
C LEU A 14 -4.69 -37.24 -1.41
N SER A 15 -4.21 -37.94 -2.44
CA SER A 15 -3.11 -38.90 -2.31
C SER A 15 -1.79 -38.15 -2.11
N PHE A 16 -1.32 -38.09 -0.87
CA PHE A 16 0.07 -37.72 -0.55
C PHE A 16 0.96 -38.96 -0.74
N PHE A 17 1.83 -38.94 -1.75
CA PHE A 17 2.96 -39.86 -1.81
C PHE A 17 4.10 -39.29 -0.95
N ALA A 18 4.40 -39.97 0.16
CA ALA A 18 5.63 -39.75 0.91
C ALA A 18 6.81 -40.32 0.11
N LEU A 19 7.71 -39.46 -0.36
CA LEU A 19 8.98 -39.84 -0.96
C LEU A 19 10.05 -39.91 0.14
N GLN A 20 10.68 -41.07 0.28
CA GLN A 20 11.82 -41.29 1.18
C GLN A 20 13.02 -40.42 0.75
N ALA A 21 13.64 -39.79 1.74
CA ALA A 21 14.85 -39.01 1.59
C ALA A 21 16.04 -39.93 1.33
N GLY A 22 16.62 -39.83 0.14
CA GLY A 22 17.90 -40.45 -0.18
C GLY A 22 18.02 -40.90 -1.62
N GLU A 23 18.05 -39.96 -2.57
CA GLU A 23 18.82 -40.11 -3.83
C GLU A 23 18.82 -38.80 -4.64
N THR A 24 20.01 -38.30 -4.94
CA THR A 24 20.32 -37.07 -5.67
C THR A 24 20.22 -37.27 -7.19
N GLY A 25 19.01 -37.48 -7.71
CA GLY A 25 18.82 -37.56 -9.16
C GLY A 25 17.37 -37.69 -9.57
N THR A 26 16.69 -36.57 -9.79
CA THR A 26 15.45 -36.56 -10.60
C THR A 26 15.83 -36.66 -12.08
N GLY A 27 16.30 -37.82 -12.52
CA GLY A 27 16.56 -38.06 -13.94
C GLY A 27 15.30 -37.83 -14.77
N GLY A 28 15.31 -36.79 -15.61
CA GLY A 28 14.36 -36.60 -16.71
C GLY A 28 12.97 -36.01 -16.39
N ARG A 29 12.69 -35.55 -15.17
CA ARG A 29 11.39 -34.92 -14.87
C ARG A 29 11.35 -33.47 -15.39
N VAL A 30 10.60 -33.24 -16.46
CA VAL A 30 10.24 -31.89 -16.91
C VAL A 30 9.02 -31.40 -16.13
N ILE A 31 9.15 -30.28 -15.44
CA ILE A 31 8.05 -29.56 -14.81
C ILE A 31 7.53 -28.54 -15.81
N ARG A 32 6.21 -28.51 -16.03
CA ARG A 32 5.55 -27.55 -16.92
C ARG A 32 4.57 -26.71 -16.10
N LEU A 33 4.68 -25.40 -16.26
CA LEU A 33 3.80 -24.42 -15.64
C LEU A 33 3.03 -23.67 -16.73
N ASN A 34 1.79 -23.27 -16.42
CA ASN A 34 0.85 -22.54 -17.28
C ASN A 34 0.60 -23.20 -18.65
N GLU A 35 0.55 -24.54 -18.74
CA GLU A 35 0.38 -25.26 -20.01
C GLU A 35 -0.83 -24.81 -20.83
N ARG A 36 -1.93 -24.45 -20.16
CA ARG A 36 -3.18 -24.01 -20.79
C ARG A 36 -3.20 -22.52 -21.20
N GLY A 37 -2.15 -21.77 -20.83
CA GLY A 37 -2.26 -20.31 -20.69
C GLY A 37 -3.23 -19.93 -19.57
N ILE A 38 -3.14 -18.70 -19.06
CA ILE A 38 -4.20 -18.22 -18.16
C ILE A 38 -5.47 -18.08 -19.02
N PRO A 39 -6.61 -18.68 -18.64
CA PRO A 39 -7.84 -18.56 -19.42
C PRO A 39 -8.17 -17.09 -19.64
N LYS A 40 -8.57 -16.73 -20.86
CA LYS A 40 -9.05 -15.39 -21.25
C LYS A 40 -10.27 -14.90 -20.43
N TRP A 41 -10.81 -15.74 -19.53
CA TRP A 41 -12.10 -15.63 -18.85
C TRP A 41 -12.05 -15.38 -17.33
N ASP A 42 -10.86 -15.32 -16.71
CA ASP A 42 -10.74 -14.88 -15.31
C ASP A 42 -10.52 -13.35 -15.19
N PHE A 43 -10.77 -12.62 -16.28
CA PHE A 43 -11.08 -11.19 -16.20
C PHE A 43 -12.57 -11.07 -15.98
N PRO A 44 -13.02 -10.57 -14.81
CA PRO A 44 -14.41 -10.19 -14.65
C PRO A 44 -14.79 -9.27 -15.80
N ALA A 45 -15.86 -9.60 -16.51
CA ALA A 45 -16.43 -8.72 -17.52
C ALA A 45 -16.95 -7.40 -16.91
N ASP A 46 -17.01 -7.33 -15.58
CA ASP A 46 -17.40 -6.16 -14.82
C ASP A 46 -16.17 -5.29 -14.47
N PRO A 47 -16.06 -4.07 -15.06
CA PRO A 47 -15.06 -3.09 -14.66
C PRO A 47 -15.22 -2.59 -13.20
N GLY A 48 -16.20 -3.08 -12.44
CA GLY A 48 -16.34 -2.90 -10.99
C GLY A 48 -15.50 -3.84 -10.13
N GLU A 49 -15.09 -5.02 -10.61
CA GLU A 49 -14.25 -5.99 -9.84
C GLU A 49 -12.74 -5.66 -9.87
N ASN A 50 -12.41 -4.42 -10.24
CA ASN A 50 -11.17 -3.98 -10.88
C ASN A 50 -9.89 -3.89 -10.03
N TRP A 51 -9.77 -4.58 -8.89
CA TRP A 51 -8.58 -4.43 -8.02
C TRP A 51 -7.97 -5.73 -7.50
N ARG A 52 -8.53 -6.89 -7.83
CA ARG A 52 -8.06 -8.19 -7.28
C ARG A 52 -6.96 -8.87 -8.07
N PHE A 53 -6.44 -8.24 -9.12
CA PHE A 53 -5.26 -8.77 -9.82
C PHE A 53 -4.02 -8.56 -8.95
N PHE A 54 -3.65 -9.63 -8.25
CA PHE A 54 -2.35 -9.77 -7.61
C PHE A 54 -1.39 -10.49 -8.58
N PRO A 55 -0.72 -9.78 -9.50
CA PRO A 55 0.40 -10.32 -10.30
C PRO A 55 1.59 -10.74 -9.42
N LEU A 56 1.48 -10.55 -8.10
CA LEU A 56 2.38 -11.12 -7.12
C LEU A 56 2.33 -12.65 -7.11
N GLU A 57 1.21 -13.32 -7.44
CA GLU A 57 1.14 -14.77 -7.29
C GLU A 57 1.57 -15.49 -8.57
N TRP A 58 2.88 -15.77 -8.66
CA TRP A 58 3.38 -16.74 -9.63
C TRP A 58 2.71 -18.08 -9.40
N GLN A 59 2.31 -18.77 -10.47
CA GLN A 59 2.06 -20.20 -10.36
C GLN A 59 3.39 -20.85 -9.98
N THR A 60 3.44 -21.59 -8.87
CA THR A 60 4.66 -22.24 -8.41
C THR A 60 4.51 -23.73 -8.24
N VAL A 61 5.58 -24.48 -8.55
CA VAL A 61 5.68 -25.92 -8.29
C VAL A 61 6.96 -26.19 -7.49
N PRO A 62 6.91 -26.95 -6.38
CA PRO A 62 8.12 -27.27 -5.63
C PRO A 62 9.14 -28.04 -6.47
N LEU A 63 10.39 -27.54 -6.48
CA LEU A 63 11.57 -28.30 -6.90
C LEU A 63 12.12 -29.10 -5.73
N ARG A 64 12.05 -28.49 -4.54
CA ARG A 64 12.44 -29.07 -3.27
C ARG A 64 11.45 -28.63 -2.18
N PRO A 65 10.64 -29.54 -1.62
CA PRO A 65 9.60 -29.18 -0.65
C PRO A 65 10.17 -28.83 0.73
N GLU A 66 11.32 -29.36 1.10
CA GLU A 66 12.01 -29.03 2.34
C GLU A 66 12.84 -27.74 2.24
N GLY A 67 13.02 -27.07 3.38
CA GLY A 67 13.83 -25.87 3.49
C GLY A 67 15.31 -26.16 3.30
N ILE A 68 16.00 -25.29 2.58
CA ILE A 68 17.44 -25.34 2.38
C ILE A 68 18.07 -23.99 2.68
N LYS A 69 19.25 -24.01 3.33
CA LYS A 69 20.02 -22.83 3.70
C LYS A 69 20.91 -22.39 2.54
N ASP A 70 22.05 -23.07 2.42
CA ASP A 70 23.06 -22.82 1.41
C ASP A 70 23.06 -23.94 0.36
N PHE A 71 23.11 -23.55 -0.90
CA PHE A 71 22.90 -24.48 -2.00
C PHE A 71 23.51 -24.03 -3.32
N GLU A 72 23.78 -25.02 -4.16
CA GLU A 72 23.94 -24.87 -5.60
C GLU A 72 22.73 -25.50 -6.29
N LEU A 73 22.01 -24.70 -7.08
CA LEU A 73 20.89 -25.13 -7.91
C LEU A 73 21.31 -24.99 -9.37
N THR A 74 21.16 -26.07 -10.13
CA THR A 74 21.25 -26.07 -11.59
C THR A 74 19.89 -26.43 -12.16
N ALA A 75 19.49 -25.81 -13.27
CA ALA A 75 18.25 -26.11 -13.98
C ALA A 75 18.36 -25.69 -15.45
N VAL A 76 17.63 -26.37 -16.33
CA VAL A 76 17.37 -25.94 -17.70
C VAL A 76 15.98 -25.33 -17.76
N LEU A 77 15.89 -24.05 -18.15
CA LEU A 77 14.64 -23.33 -18.28
C LEU A 77 14.29 -23.15 -19.75
N ARG A 78 13.01 -23.26 -20.10
CA ARG A 78 12.45 -22.82 -21.38
C ARG A 78 11.25 -21.93 -21.10
N ILE A 79 11.30 -20.68 -21.58
CA ILE A 79 10.21 -19.71 -21.42
C ILE A 79 9.54 -19.54 -22.78
N GLY A 80 8.28 -19.94 -22.86
CA GLY A 80 7.49 -19.85 -24.08
C GLY A 80 6.70 -18.55 -24.19
N GLU A 81 5.64 -18.61 -24.99
CA GLU A 81 4.78 -17.46 -25.29
C GLU A 81 4.21 -16.79 -24.03
N TYR A 82 4.31 -15.46 -24.00
CA TYR A 82 3.70 -14.61 -22.98
C TYR A 82 2.24 -14.37 -23.36
N VAL A 83 1.32 -14.80 -22.49
CA VAL A 83 -0.13 -14.88 -22.77
C VAL A 83 -0.82 -13.51 -22.65
N PHE A 84 -0.10 -12.45 -22.25
CA PHE A 84 -0.68 -11.12 -22.01
C PHE A 84 0.17 -10.01 -22.63
N ALA A 85 -0.35 -9.20 -23.55
CA ALA A 85 0.50 -8.30 -24.34
C ALA A 85 0.80 -6.94 -23.69
N GLU A 86 -0.12 -6.37 -22.90
CA GLU A 86 0.06 -5.05 -22.30
C GLU A 86 -0.67 -4.98 -20.97
N ALA A 87 0.09 -4.76 -19.90
CA ALA A 87 -0.42 -4.50 -18.57
C ALA A 87 -1.51 -3.39 -18.68
N PRO A 88 -2.75 -3.58 -18.17
CA PRO A 88 -3.93 -2.76 -18.51
C PRO A 88 -3.92 -1.36 -17.85
N TYR A 89 -2.79 -0.66 -17.89
CA TYR A 89 -2.41 0.35 -16.91
C TYR A 89 -2.33 1.76 -17.48
N ASP A 90 -3.48 2.27 -17.94
CA ASP A 90 -3.72 3.72 -17.96
C ASP A 90 -4.40 4.20 -16.64
N THR A 91 -4.81 3.28 -15.75
CA THR A 91 -5.47 3.60 -14.46
C THR A 91 -4.67 3.15 -13.23
N ALA A 92 -3.42 2.69 -13.40
CA ALA A 92 -2.53 2.20 -12.32
C ALA A 92 -2.15 3.23 -11.25
N HIS A 93 -2.67 4.46 -11.34
CA HIS A 93 -2.59 5.46 -10.27
C HIS A 93 -3.08 4.93 -8.90
N TYR A 94 -3.74 3.77 -8.87
CA TYR A 94 -4.40 3.19 -7.70
C TYR A 94 -3.90 1.77 -7.29
N THR A 95 -3.19 1.02 -8.15
CA THR A 95 -2.54 -0.26 -7.77
C THR A 95 -1.15 -0.01 -7.16
N ARG A 96 -1.15 0.59 -5.97
CA ARG A 96 -0.08 1.36 -5.31
C ARG A 96 0.92 0.55 -4.47
N SER A 97 1.12 -0.71 -4.80
CA SER A 97 1.89 -1.66 -3.98
C SER A 97 2.88 -2.50 -4.80
N MET A 98 3.14 -2.13 -6.05
CA MET A 98 3.95 -2.95 -6.95
C MET A 98 4.85 -2.11 -7.84
N SER A 99 6.11 -2.54 -7.94
CA SER A 99 7.01 -2.08 -8.98
C SER A 99 6.45 -2.52 -10.35
N MET A 100 6.12 -1.54 -11.21
CA MET A 100 5.61 -1.78 -12.56
C MET A 100 6.55 -2.64 -13.41
N ALA A 101 7.84 -2.70 -13.08
CA ALA A 101 8.78 -3.57 -13.78
C ALA A 101 8.47 -5.07 -13.61
N GLN A 102 7.75 -5.48 -12.57
CA GLN A 102 7.41 -6.91 -12.34
C GLN A 102 6.56 -7.51 -13.46
N PHE A 103 5.74 -6.71 -14.14
CA PHE A 103 4.93 -7.18 -15.26
C PHE A 103 5.74 -7.62 -16.46
N HIS A 104 7.02 -7.28 -16.52
CA HIS A 104 7.86 -7.62 -17.67
C HIS A 104 8.50 -9.01 -17.56
N PHE A 105 8.35 -9.70 -16.43
CA PHE A 105 9.00 -10.99 -16.16
C PHE A 105 8.04 -12.17 -16.32
N GLN A 106 8.45 -13.19 -17.09
CA GLN A 106 7.59 -14.32 -17.48
C GLN A 106 7.70 -15.55 -16.57
N GLY A 107 8.80 -15.69 -15.85
CA GLY A 107 9.00 -16.83 -14.96
C GLY A 107 10.45 -16.99 -14.51
N GLY A 108 10.71 -18.10 -13.81
CA GLY A 108 12.03 -18.42 -13.30
C GLY A 108 12.00 -19.29 -12.06
N LEU A 109 12.88 -19.00 -11.12
CA LEU A 109 13.11 -19.79 -9.91
C LEU A 109 12.72 -18.98 -8.67
N VAL A 110 12.04 -19.62 -7.72
CA VAL A 110 11.77 -19.06 -6.39
C VAL A 110 12.74 -19.69 -5.41
N LEU A 111 13.52 -18.85 -4.73
CA LEU A 111 14.60 -19.25 -3.86
C LEU A 111 14.25 -18.88 -2.41
N ARG A 112 14.56 -19.79 -1.48
CA ARG A 112 14.32 -19.62 -0.04
C ARG A 112 12.89 -19.17 0.29
N ASP A 113 11.91 -19.85 -0.29
CA ASP A 113 10.49 -19.55 -0.07
C ASP A 113 10.02 -19.96 1.34
N ARG A 114 9.52 -18.98 2.08
CA ARG A 114 8.86 -19.12 3.40
C ARG A 114 7.41 -18.61 3.38
N GLY A 115 6.81 -18.50 2.20
CA GLY A 115 5.46 -17.99 2.00
C GLY A 115 5.42 -16.78 1.08
N LEU A 116 4.19 -16.28 0.83
CA LEU A 116 3.95 -15.35 -0.28
C LEU A 116 4.76 -14.05 -0.19
N TRP A 117 5.07 -13.62 1.03
CA TRP A 117 5.73 -12.37 1.38
C TRP A 117 7.20 -12.53 1.81
N ASN A 118 7.72 -13.76 1.85
CA ASN A 118 9.09 -14.04 2.31
C ASN A 118 9.80 -15.03 1.38
N ARG A 119 10.31 -14.54 0.25
CA ARG A 119 11.06 -15.32 -0.75
C ARG A 119 11.90 -14.42 -1.65
N TYR A 120 12.88 -15.01 -2.33
CA TYR A 120 13.46 -14.42 -3.52
C TYR A 120 12.87 -15.04 -4.78
N ARG A 121 12.89 -14.28 -5.87
CA ARG A 121 12.60 -14.73 -7.22
C ARG A 121 13.77 -14.34 -8.11
N LEU A 122 14.38 -15.34 -8.74
CA LEU A 122 15.24 -15.13 -9.89
C LEU A 122 14.35 -15.16 -11.13
N GLN A 123 14.09 -13.98 -11.69
CA GLN A 123 13.11 -13.76 -12.73
C GLN A 123 13.78 -13.49 -14.07
N PHE A 124 13.20 -13.99 -15.14
CA PHE A 124 13.69 -13.84 -16.49
C PHE A 124 12.66 -13.13 -17.37
N SER A 125 13.15 -12.21 -18.19
CA SER A 125 12.39 -11.53 -19.22
C SER A 125 12.95 -11.83 -20.60
N VAL A 126 12.19 -12.54 -21.44
CA VAL A 126 12.50 -12.76 -22.85
C VAL A 126 12.32 -11.45 -23.64
N LYS A 127 11.23 -10.72 -23.36
CA LYS A 127 10.92 -9.44 -24.01
C LYS A 127 11.99 -8.38 -23.73
N GLU A 128 12.36 -8.22 -22.47
CA GLU A 128 13.35 -7.22 -22.05
C GLU A 128 14.79 -7.75 -22.11
N LYS A 129 14.97 -9.04 -22.45
CA LYS A 129 16.27 -9.71 -22.51
C LYS A 129 17.10 -9.50 -21.25
N CYS A 130 16.48 -9.72 -20.09
CA CYS A 130 17.11 -9.47 -18.80
C CYS A 130 16.80 -10.55 -17.75
N VAL A 131 17.66 -10.61 -16.74
CA VAL A 131 17.44 -11.38 -15.51
C VAL A 131 17.41 -10.43 -14.32
N ALA A 132 16.58 -10.73 -13.32
CA ALA A 132 16.48 -9.95 -12.10
C ALA A 132 16.43 -10.85 -10.87
N LEU A 133 17.18 -10.48 -9.83
CA LEU A 133 16.96 -11.01 -8.49
C LEU A 133 16.02 -10.07 -7.74
N TRP A 134 14.88 -10.60 -7.33
CA TRP A 134 13.83 -9.85 -6.66
C TRP A 134 13.49 -10.49 -5.30
N LYS A 135 13.17 -9.69 -4.29
CA LYS A 135 12.78 -10.14 -2.95
C LYS A 135 11.38 -9.64 -2.62
N THR A 136 10.52 -10.50 -2.09
CA THR A 136 9.20 -10.08 -1.61
C THR A 136 9.31 -9.30 -0.30
N PRO A 137 8.43 -8.30 -0.06
CA PRO A 137 7.43 -7.77 -1.00
C PRO A 137 7.98 -6.60 -1.85
N GLY A 138 8.31 -6.80 -3.13
CA GLY A 138 8.46 -5.66 -4.07
C GLY A 138 9.89 -5.14 -4.32
N ASN A 139 10.93 -5.88 -3.93
CA ASN A 139 12.31 -5.43 -4.01
C ASN A 139 13.05 -5.94 -5.25
N PHE A 140 13.53 -5.10 -6.18
CA PHE A 140 14.58 -5.53 -7.10
C PHE A 140 15.95 -5.35 -6.47
N LEU A 141 16.66 -6.43 -6.15
CA LEU A 141 18.00 -6.35 -5.57
C LEU A 141 19.08 -6.11 -6.64
N ALA A 142 18.91 -6.72 -7.81
CA ALA A 142 19.80 -6.51 -8.95
C ALA A 142 19.14 -6.96 -10.25
N VAL A 143 19.56 -6.36 -11.36
CA VAL A 143 19.17 -6.74 -12.72
C VAL A 143 20.40 -6.76 -13.62
N ALA A 144 20.39 -7.62 -14.63
CA ALA A 144 21.44 -7.70 -15.64
C ALA A 144 20.87 -8.08 -17.00
N ASP A 145 21.57 -7.68 -18.05
CA ASP A 145 21.29 -8.10 -19.41
C ASP A 145 21.50 -9.62 -19.52
N CYS A 146 20.53 -10.28 -20.13
CA CYS A 146 20.49 -11.73 -20.30
C CYS A 146 19.74 -12.04 -21.60
N PRO A 147 20.45 -12.13 -22.74
CA PRO A 147 19.84 -12.28 -24.06
C PRO A 147 19.30 -13.70 -24.29
N ILE A 148 18.22 -14.04 -23.59
CA ILE A 148 17.47 -15.28 -23.78
C ILE A 148 16.45 -15.14 -24.90
N GLU A 149 16.13 -16.26 -25.54
CA GLU A 149 15.19 -16.32 -26.67
C GLU A 149 13.93 -17.09 -26.26
N GLN A 150 12.79 -16.70 -26.84
CA GLN A 150 11.52 -17.38 -26.61
C GLN A 150 11.61 -18.84 -27.09
N ASP A 151 11.00 -19.75 -26.34
CA ASP A 151 10.91 -21.19 -26.66
C ASP A 151 12.26 -21.90 -26.80
N ARG A 152 13.38 -21.22 -26.48
CA ARG A 152 14.72 -21.80 -26.48
C ARG A 152 15.12 -22.18 -25.06
N PRO A 153 15.57 -23.43 -24.81
CA PRO A 153 16.09 -23.82 -23.51
C PRO A 153 17.43 -23.13 -23.23
N PHE A 154 17.63 -22.72 -21.98
CA PHE A 154 18.88 -22.15 -21.47
C PHE A 154 19.18 -22.71 -20.08
N SER A 155 20.46 -22.85 -19.77
CA SER A 155 20.91 -23.38 -18.47
C SER A 155 21.09 -22.26 -17.45
N VAL A 156 20.65 -22.49 -16.23
CA VAL A 156 20.77 -21.57 -15.10
C VAL A 156 21.49 -22.28 -13.96
N GLN A 157 22.47 -21.59 -13.37
CA GLN A 157 23.14 -22.03 -12.16
C GLN A 157 23.04 -20.93 -11.10
N VAL A 158 22.59 -21.29 -9.91
CA VAL A 158 22.47 -20.38 -8.75
C VAL A 158 23.28 -20.96 -7.61
N ARG A 159 24.23 -20.20 -7.09
CA ARG A 159 24.90 -20.48 -5.83
C ARG A 159 24.40 -19.48 -4.79
N ALA A 160 23.76 -19.98 -3.74
CA ALA A 160 23.27 -19.17 -2.62
C ALA A 160 24.01 -19.57 -1.34
N VAL A 161 24.68 -18.61 -0.72
CA VAL A 161 25.54 -18.83 0.45
C VAL A 161 25.39 -17.67 1.42
N GLY A 162 24.94 -17.95 2.65
CA GLY A 162 24.64 -16.89 3.60
C GLY A 162 23.65 -15.90 2.98
N ASN A 163 24.03 -14.63 2.85
CA ASN A 163 23.23 -13.59 2.18
C ASN A 163 23.66 -13.28 0.73
N ARG A 164 24.58 -14.07 0.16
CA ARG A 164 25.11 -13.87 -1.19
C ARG A 164 24.45 -14.81 -2.21
N PHE A 165 24.18 -14.27 -3.39
CA PHE A 165 23.73 -15.00 -4.57
C PHE A 165 24.68 -14.77 -5.73
N THR A 166 25.12 -15.84 -6.38
CA THR A 166 25.81 -15.80 -7.67
C THR A 166 24.98 -16.55 -8.69
N VAL A 167 24.71 -15.92 -9.83
CA VAL A 167 23.90 -16.50 -10.90
C VAL A 167 24.72 -16.58 -12.18
N ARG A 168 24.67 -17.74 -12.83
CA ARG A 168 25.19 -17.96 -14.18
C ARG A 168 24.09 -18.41 -15.12
N VAL A 169 24.15 -17.94 -16.36
CA VAL A 169 23.28 -18.39 -17.45
C VAL A 169 24.16 -18.85 -18.60
N ASP A 170 23.95 -20.07 -19.08
CA ASP A 170 24.79 -20.71 -20.10
C ASP A 170 26.29 -20.63 -19.78
N GLY A 171 26.61 -20.90 -18.50
CA GLY A 171 27.95 -20.87 -17.93
C GLY A 171 28.53 -19.47 -17.67
N LYS A 172 27.89 -18.40 -18.17
CA LYS A 172 28.36 -17.01 -18.02
C LYS A 172 27.82 -16.39 -16.72
N PRO A 173 28.65 -15.74 -15.90
CA PRO A 173 28.17 -14.98 -14.75
C PRO A 173 27.30 -13.80 -15.20
N VAL A 174 26.12 -13.65 -14.59
CA VAL A 174 25.17 -12.58 -14.91
C VAL A 174 24.82 -11.72 -13.69
N LEU A 175 24.77 -12.31 -12.49
CA LEU A 175 24.50 -11.57 -11.25
C LEU A 175 25.43 -12.04 -10.13
N GLU A 176 25.89 -11.08 -9.34
CA GLU A 176 26.47 -11.30 -8.01
C GLU A 176 25.86 -10.28 -7.06
N VAL A 177 25.15 -10.76 -6.03
CA VAL A 177 24.32 -9.91 -5.16
C VAL A 177 24.55 -10.32 -3.72
N VAL A 178 24.66 -9.32 -2.83
CA VAL A 178 24.65 -9.51 -1.38
C VAL A 178 23.42 -8.81 -0.83
N ASP A 179 22.47 -9.57 -0.27
CA ASP A 179 21.33 -8.98 0.43
C ASP A 179 21.77 -8.47 1.80
N ARG A 180 21.70 -7.16 1.98
CA ARG A 180 22.14 -6.47 3.20
C ARG A 180 21.04 -6.33 4.24
N ILE A 181 19.78 -6.47 3.84
CA ILE A 181 18.62 -6.01 4.62
C ILE A 181 17.70 -7.18 4.92
N ALA A 182 17.75 -7.69 6.16
CA ALA A 182 16.94 -8.82 6.62
C ALA A 182 16.98 -10.02 5.64
N PRO A 183 18.18 -10.55 5.29
CA PRO A 183 18.29 -11.59 4.28
C PRO A 183 17.53 -12.85 4.70
N LEU A 184 16.79 -13.46 3.77
CA LEU A 184 16.22 -14.78 3.98
C LEU A 184 17.35 -15.80 3.84
N LEU A 185 17.68 -16.51 4.91
CA LEU A 185 18.80 -17.46 4.96
C LEU A 185 18.39 -18.90 4.68
N GLU A 186 17.09 -19.20 4.70
CA GLU A 186 16.57 -20.54 4.44
C GLU A 186 15.16 -20.50 3.83
N GLY A 187 14.80 -21.58 3.14
CA GLY A 187 13.42 -21.81 2.69
C GLY A 187 13.37 -22.80 1.54
N ARG A 188 12.19 -23.01 0.98
CA ARG A 188 11.95 -23.97 -0.10
C ARG A 188 12.49 -23.47 -1.43
N LEU A 189 12.65 -24.39 -2.39
CA LEU A 189 12.97 -24.06 -3.79
C LEU A 189 11.80 -24.42 -4.68
N LEU A 190 11.32 -23.47 -5.48
CA LEU A 190 10.19 -23.65 -6.38
C LEU A 190 10.57 -23.21 -7.80
N ALA A 191 9.95 -23.81 -8.80
CA ALA A 191 9.83 -23.21 -10.12
C ALA A 191 8.63 -22.27 -10.11
N GLY A 192 8.66 -21.19 -10.88
CA GLY A 192 7.50 -20.33 -11.01
C GLY A 192 7.33 -19.69 -12.38
N ALA A 193 6.08 -19.39 -12.69
CA ALA A 193 5.67 -18.82 -13.96
C ALA A 193 4.69 -17.66 -13.74
N ASN A 194 4.82 -16.65 -14.59
CA ASN A 194 4.03 -15.43 -14.56
C ASN A 194 3.49 -15.14 -15.96
N HIS A 195 2.21 -15.41 -16.18
CA HIS A 195 1.53 -15.19 -17.48
C HIS A 195 2.26 -15.80 -18.71
N ALA A 196 3.14 -16.78 -18.53
CA ALA A 196 3.85 -17.46 -19.61
C ALA A 196 3.92 -18.97 -19.35
N LYS A 197 4.07 -19.73 -20.43
CA LYS A 197 4.46 -21.15 -20.36
C LYS A 197 5.92 -21.24 -19.93
N VAL A 198 6.18 -22.01 -18.87
CA VAL A 198 7.56 -22.24 -18.39
C VAL A 198 7.78 -23.73 -18.24
N GLU A 199 8.87 -24.22 -18.81
CA GLU A 199 9.36 -25.56 -18.56
C GLU A 199 10.67 -25.52 -17.77
N VAL A 200 10.77 -26.41 -16.79
CA VAL A 200 11.99 -26.62 -15.99
C VAL A 200 12.38 -28.08 -16.15
N GLY A 201 13.52 -28.33 -16.80
CA GLY A 201 14.12 -29.65 -16.99
C GLY A 201 15.51 -29.73 -16.35
N ASP A 202 16.07 -30.95 -16.32
CA ASP A 202 17.45 -31.25 -15.89
C ASP A 202 17.93 -30.42 -14.69
N PHE A 203 17.12 -30.40 -13.62
CA PHE A 203 17.45 -29.65 -12.42
C PHE A 203 18.11 -30.54 -11.36
N ALA A 204 19.07 -29.96 -10.63
CA ALA A 204 19.72 -30.59 -9.50
C ALA A 204 19.99 -29.55 -8.40
N VAL A 205 19.73 -29.94 -7.16
CA VAL A 205 19.98 -29.12 -5.97
C VAL A 205 21.00 -29.83 -5.09
N LYS A 206 22.15 -29.19 -4.89
CA LYS A 206 23.22 -29.65 -4.01
C LYS A 206 23.27 -28.76 -2.76
N PRO A 207 22.91 -29.27 -1.57
CA PRO A 207 23.21 -28.59 -0.32
C PRO A 207 24.72 -28.38 -0.17
N LEU A 208 25.12 -27.23 0.35
CA LEU A 208 26.50 -26.97 0.72
C LEU A 208 26.75 -27.50 2.14
N ALA A 209 27.85 -28.22 2.32
CA ALA A 209 28.09 -29.08 3.48
C ALA A 209 28.29 -28.30 4.79
N GLU A 210 28.77 -27.07 4.70
CA GLU A 210 28.93 -26.16 5.83
C GLU A 210 28.17 -24.87 5.52
N PRO A 211 27.28 -24.41 6.41
CA PRO A 211 26.73 -23.08 6.30
C PRO A 211 27.88 -22.09 6.41
N GLU A 212 28.17 -21.33 5.36
CA GLU A 212 29.11 -20.22 5.50
C GLU A 212 28.38 -19.11 6.27
N GLU A 213 29.05 -18.51 7.25
CA GLU A 213 28.48 -17.37 7.96
C GLU A 213 28.14 -16.25 6.96
N PRO A 214 27.03 -15.51 7.17
CA PRO A 214 26.71 -14.35 6.35
C PRO A 214 27.93 -13.44 6.25
N THR A 215 28.38 -13.14 5.03
CA THR A 215 29.51 -12.24 4.84
C THR A 215 29.11 -10.88 5.43
N PRO A 216 29.90 -10.29 6.34
CA PRO A 216 29.65 -8.94 6.82
C PRO A 216 29.49 -8.02 5.62
N ALA A 217 28.36 -7.32 5.54
CA ALA A 217 28.10 -6.42 4.43
C ALA A 217 29.14 -5.31 4.45
N ALA A 218 30.04 -5.28 3.46
CA ALA A 218 30.96 -4.17 3.28
C ALA A 218 30.19 -2.85 3.19
N SER A 219 30.80 -1.74 3.61
CA SER A 219 30.19 -0.41 3.41
C SER A 219 29.81 -0.25 1.94
N HIS A 220 28.59 0.25 1.69
CA HIS A 220 28.11 0.46 0.33
C HIS A 220 28.95 1.50 -0.38
N VAL A 221 29.26 1.25 -1.65
CA VAL A 221 29.95 2.20 -2.53
C VAL A 221 28.99 2.50 -3.67
N PRO A 222 28.50 3.75 -3.78
CA PRO A 222 27.53 4.09 -4.82
C PRO A 222 28.20 4.05 -6.20
N ALA A 223 27.46 3.57 -7.18
CA ALA A 223 27.87 3.47 -8.58
C ALA A 223 26.71 3.87 -9.49
N PHE A 224 26.29 5.14 -9.38
CA PHE A 224 25.10 5.59 -10.11
C PHE A 224 25.27 5.56 -11.63
N ALA A 225 24.24 5.07 -12.31
CA ALA A 225 24.16 5.02 -13.76
C ALA A 225 22.72 5.28 -14.24
N LEU A 226 22.58 5.83 -15.45
CA LEU A 226 21.29 5.91 -16.13
C LEU A 226 21.18 4.78 -17.14
N ARG A 227 20.03 4.10 -17.16
CA ARG A 227 19.74 3.05 -18.13
C ARG A 227 18.29 3.13 -18.60
N THR A 228 18.07 2.74 -19.85
CA THR A 228 16.71 2.41 -20.30
C THR A 228 16.46 0.95 -19.95
N TRP A 229 15.42 0.69 -19.16
CA TRP A 229 15.08 -0.66 -18.70
C TRP A 229 13.55 -0.80 -18.63
N CYS A 230 13.03 -1.91 -19.16
CA CYS A 230 11.59 -2.15 -19.32
C CYS A 230 10.86 -1.03 -20.09
N GLY A 231 11.53 -0.39 -21.06
CA GLY A 231 11.00 0.73 -21.85
C GLY A 231 10.96 2.09 -21.13
N TYR A 232 11.48 2.19 -19.91
CA TYR A 232 11.51 3.45 -19.14
C TYR A 232 12.95 3.87 -18.85
N ARG A 233 13.15 5.15 -18.54
CA ARG A 233 14.43 5.65 -18.01
C ARG A 233 14.50 5.39 -16.51
N TRP A 234 15.63 4.86 -16.04
CA TRP A 234 15.87 4.50 -14.65
C TRP A 234 17.23 4.99 -14.20
N ILE A 235 17.32 5.24 -12.90
CA ILE A 235 18.54 5.45 -12.14
C ILE A 235 18.88 4.14 -11.47
N PHE A 236 20.10 3.69 -11.69
CA PHE A 236 20.68 2.49 -11.11
C PHE A 236 21.77 2.87 -10.12
N ASP A 237 21.97 2.03 -9.10
CA ASP A 237 23.19 1.95 -8.31
C ASP A 237 23.84 0.58 -8.58
N GLY A 238 24.90 0.58 -9.39
CA GLY A 238 25.51 -0.66 -9.89
C GLY A 238 24.52 -1.48 -10.74
N ALA A 239 23.98 -2.55 -10.16
CA ALA A 239 22.97 -3.41 -10.80
C ALA A 239 21.57 -3.22 -10.21
N GLU A 240 21.41 -2.44 -9.15
CA GLU A 240 20.14 -2.23 -8.47
C GLU A 240 19.38 -1.03 -9.07
N PRO A 241 18.13 -1.18 -9.53
CA PRO A 241 17.30 -0.02 -9.90
C PRO A 241 16.84 0.70 -8.63
N ILE A 242 17.11 2.01 -8.53
CA ILE A 242 16.81 2.80 -7.33
C ILE A 242 15.73 3.87 -7.53
N ALA A 243 15.49 4.31 -8.77
CA ALA A 243 14.40 5.23 -9.10
C ALA A 243 14.06 5.19 -10.60
N ARG A 244 12.78 5.33 -10.94
CA ARG A 244 12.28 5.46 -12.33
C ARG A 244 11.93 6.91 -12.62
N PHE A 245 12.19 7.38 -13.84
CA PHE A 245 11.73 8.72 -14.26
C PHE A 245 10.20 8.76 -14.42
N GLY A 246 9.58 9.86 -14.02
CA GLY A 246 8.12 10.03 -14.13
C GLY A 246 7.62 10.53 -15.49
N ASP A 247 8.51 10.76 -16.46
CA ASP A 247 8.16 11.28 -17.79
C ASP A 247 7.74 10.20 -18.80
N GLY A 248 7.34 9.03 -18.31
CA GLY A 248 6.71 7.96 -19.08
C GLY A 248 7.57 7.26 -20.11
N LYS A 249 6.91 6.40 -20.91
CA LYS A 249 7.58 5.57 -21.90
C LYS A 249 8.04 6.48 -23.04
N ASP A 250 9.30 6.33 -23.45
CA ASP A 250 9.91 7.14 -24.51
C ASP A 250 9.94 8.66 -24.22
N GLY A 251 9.90 9.05 -22.94
CA GLY A 251 9.91 10.46 -22.51
C GLY A 251 8.58 11.20 -22.73
N LYS A 252 7.49 10.47 -23.03
CA LYS A 252 6.15 11.04 -23.13
C LYS A 252 5.49 11.09 -21.75
N PRO A 253 5.16 12.29 -21.24
CA PRO A 253 4.64 12.43 -19.89
C PRO A 253 3.32 11.67 -19.69
N TRP A 254 3.15 11.10 -18.50
CA TRP A 254 1.88 10.47 -18.11
C TRP A 254 0.80 11.54 -18.03
N SER A 255 -0.38 11.26 -18.59
CA SER A 255 -1.48 12.19 -18.52
C SER A 255 -2.05 12.24 -17.10
N GLY A 256 -1.83 13.34 -16.39
CA GLY A 256 -2.60 13.67 -15.18
C GLY A 256 -1.80 13.96 -13.91
N PHE A 257 -0.52 13.57 -13.80
CA PHE A 257 0.29 13.85 -12.61
C PHE A 257 1.77 14.10 -12.93
N PRO A 258 2.33 15.28 -12.57
CA PRO A 258 3.73 15.57 -12.82
C PRO A 258 4.59 14.93 -11.73
N VAL A 259 5.21 13.80 -12.06
CA VAL A 259 6.10 13.08 -11.14
C VAL A 259 7.54 13.18 -11.64
N ALA A 260 8.48 13.44 -10.75
CA ALA A 260 9.90 13.51 -11.08
C ALA A 260 10.46 12.09 -11.12
N LEU A 261 10.26 11.37 -10.02
CA LEU A 261 10.73 10.01 -9.84
C LEU A 261 9.64 9.13 -9.22
N MET A 262 9.52 7.91 -9.72
CA MET A 262 8.65 6.85 -9.19
C MET A 262 9.52 5.71 -8.68
N SER A 263 8.95 4.81 -7.88
CA SER A 263 9.66 3.60 -7.45
C SER A 263 10.97 3.93 -6.72
N VAL A 264 10.95 4.95 -5.86
CA VAL A 264 12.13 5.51 -5.24
C VAL A 264 12.56 4.67 -4.05
N LYS A 265 13.80 4.20 -4.05
CA LYS A 265 14.46 3.59 -2.90
C LYS A 265 15.19 4.63 -2.09
N LEU A 266 15.16 4.48 -0.77
CA LEU A 266 15.87 5.37 0.16
C LEU A 266 17.12 4.72 0.77
N ARG A 267 17.35 3.43 0.49
CA ARG A 267 18.50 2.66 0.98
C ARG A 267 18.82 1.49 0.04
N PRO A 268 20.10 1.12 -0.18
CA PRO A 268 20.46 -0.03 -1.01
C PRO A 268 19.85 -1.34 -0.48
N GLY A 269 19.37 -2.19 -1.40
CA GLY A 269 18.79 -3.49 -1.07
C GLY A 269 17.41 -3.43 -0.39
N THR A 270 16.72 -2.28 -0.39
CA THR A 270 15.41 -2.11 0.27
C THR A 270 14.27 -1.99 -0.72
N LEU A 271 13.04 -2.11 -0.21
CA LEU A 271 11.83 -1.86 -0.98
C LEU A 271 11.74 -0.41 -1.42
N GLU A 272 11.18 -0.21 -2.62
CA GLU A 272 10.70 1.10 -3.06
C GLU A 272 9.82 1.69 -1.95
N ALA A 273 10.12 2.92 -1.56
CA ALA A 273 9.54 3.55 -0.38
C ALA A 273 8.74 4.80 -0.74
N ASP A 274 9.00 5.40 -1.90
CA ASP A 274 8.44 6.71 -2.21
C ASP A 274 8.21 6.98 -3.69
N THR A 275 7.51 8.09 -3.94
CA THR A 275 7.36 8.78 -5.22
C THR A 275 7.71 10.24 -5.00
N ILE A 276 8.58 10.77 -5.85
CA ILE A 276 9.02 12.16 -5.81
C ILE A 276 8.23 12.98 -6.83
N PRO A 277 7.27 13.80 -6.41
CA PRO A 277 6.51 14.64 -7.32
C PRO A 277 7.40 15.73 -7.92
N LEU A 278 7.11 16.14 -9.17
CA LEU A 278 7.52 17.47 -9.63
C LEU A 278 6.57 18.45 -8.95
N GLN A 279 7.09 19.30 -8.06
CA GLN A 279 6.26 20.08 -7.15
C GLN A 279 5.10 20.82 -7.84
N PHE A 280 3.98 20.84 -7.10
CA PHE A 280 2.71 21.56 -7.28
C PHE A 280 1.54 20.65 -7.69
N ARG A 281 0.45 20.67 -6.93
CA ARG A 281 -0.91 20.29 -7.36
C ARG A 281 -1.77 21.54 -7.45
N GLY A 282 -1.74 22.19 -8.60
CA GLY A 282 -2.78 23.11 -9.06
C GLY A 282 -3.65 22.38 -10.08
N ALA A 283 -4.88 22.85 -10.32
CA ALA A 283 -5.79 22.23 -11.28
C ALA A 283 -5.21 22.23 -12.71
N GLY A 284 -4.49 21.15 -13.07
CA GLY A 284 -3.96 20.88 -14.41
C GLY A 284 -2.46 21.13 -14.57
N ASN A 285 -1.60 20.55 -13.73
CA ASN A 285 -0.15 20.62 -13.93
C ASN A 285 0.34 19.53 -14.86
N TRP A 286 1.11 19.93 -15.87
CA TRP A 286 1.64 19.03 -16.89
C TRP A 286 3.15 19.20 -17.00
N PRO A 287 3.90 18.11 -17.25
CA PRO A 287 5.30 18.23 -17.65
C PRO A 287 5.38 18.99 -18.97
N ASP A 288 6.15 20.07 -18.99
CA ASP A 288 6.33 20.88 -20.21
C ASP A 288 7.23 20.16 -21.23
N ARG A 289 8.09 19.27 -20.74
CA ARG A 289 9.10 18.53 -21.50
C ARG A 289 9.62 17.33 -20.70
N PRO A 290 10.33 16.38 -21.34
CA PRO A 290 11.02 15.29 -20.65
C PRO A 290 11.97 15.81 -19.57
N ILE A 291 12.19 15.00 -18.53
CA ILE A 291 13.10 15.37 -17.42
C ILE A 291 14.54 15.39 -17.93
N GLU A 292 15.23 16.51 -17.72
CA GLU A 292 16.60 16.74 -18.13
C GLU A 292 17.58 16.10 -17.14
N VAL A 293 18.67 15.53 -17.65
CA VAL A 293 19.79 15.03 -16.83
C VAL A 293 20.87 16.11 -16.87
N LEU A 294 21.03 16.84 -15.75
CA LEU A 294 22.02 17.90 -15.63
C LEU A 294 23.43 17.36 -15.38
N GLY A 295 23.55 16.17 -14.79
CA GLY A 295 24.83 15.52 -14.57
C GLY A 295 24.69 14.19 -13.85
N ILE A 296 25.65 13.29 -14.12
CA ILE A 296 25.76 12.00 -13.44
C ILE A 296 27.23 11.66 -13.17
N SER A 297 27.46 11.10 -12.00
CA SER A 297 28.72 10.51 -11.54
C SER A 297 28.40 9.27 -10.70
N ALA A 298 29.41 8.51 -10.28
CA ALA A 298 29.20 7.34 -9.42
C ALA A 298 28.48 7.67 -8.10
N GLU A 299 28.66 8.88 -7.56
CA GLU A 299 28.18 9.26 -6.22
C GLU A 299 26.99 10.23 -6.25
N LYS A 300 26.70 10.81 -7.42
CA LYS A 300 25.73 11.90 -7.56
C LYS A 300 25.00 11.92 -8.89
N VAL A 301 23.68 12.12 -8.84
CA VAL A 301 22.83 12.40 -10.01
C VAL A 301 22.15 13.76 -9.82
N ARG A 302 22.08 14.56 -10.89
CA ARG A 302 21.33 15.83 -10.92
C ARG A 302 20.35 15.82 -12.09
N LEU A 303 19.10 16.10 -11.79
CA LEU A 303 18.00 16.13 -12.75
C LEU A 303 17.29 17.48 -12.69
N ARG A 304 16.58 17.83 -13.77
CA ARG A 304 15.70 18.98 -13.81
C ARG A 304 14.40 18.66 -14.52
N GLY A 305 13.29 18.77 -13.81
CA GLY A 305 11.95 18.72 -14.39
C GLY A 305 11.35 20.11 -14.57
N HIS A 306 10.47 20.22 -15.56
CA HIS A 306 9.75 21.46 -15.86
C HIS A 306 8.26 21.18 -15.91
N THR A 307 7.49 21.99 -15.19
CA THR A 307 6.04 21.88 -15.17
C THR A 307 5.41 23.25 -15.33
N SER A 308 4.19 23.26 -15.84
CA SER A 308 3.34 24.44 -15.84
C SER A 308 1.89 24.04 -15.62
N ASP A 309 1.05 25.03 -15.31
CA ASP A 309 -0.40 24.85 -15.23
C ASP A 309 -1.10 25.02 -16.59
N ARG A 310 -0.34 24.83 -17.68
CA ARG A 310 -0.80 24.95 -19.06
C ARG A 310 -2.00 24.06 -19.31
N ARG A 311 -2.93 24.57 -20.12
CA ARG A 311 -4.01 23.77 -20.72
C ARG A 311 -4.01 24.01 -22.22
N GLU A 312 -4.70 23.18 -22.98
CA GLU A 312 -4.79 23.34 -24.44
C GLU A 312 -5.43 24.69 -24.84
N ASP A 313 -6.31 25.21 -23.99
CA ASP A 313 -7.12 26.41 -24.25
C ASP A 313 -6.53 27.71 -23.69
N ARG A 314 -5.39 27.68 -22.99
CA ARG A 314 -4.79 28.88 -22.37
C ARG A 314 -3.29 28.75 -22.11
N GLU A 315 -2.61 29.89 -22.21
CA GLU A 315 -1.21 30.03 -21.82
C GLU A 315 -1.00 29.74 -20.32
N PRO A 316 0.18 29.22 -19.93
CA PRO A 316 0.48 28.97 -18.53
C PRO A 316 0.53 30.27 -17.74
N THR A 317 0.00 30.23 -16.52
CA THR A 317 0.07 31.34 -15.56
C THR A 317 1.14 31.11 -14.50
N VAL A 318 1.67 29.88 -14.39
CA VAL A 318 2.82 29.52 -13.55
C VAL A 318 3.72 28.55 -14.29
N ARG A 319 5.03 28.71 -14.12
CA ARG A 319 6.02 27.71 -14.49
C ARG A 319 6.87 27.33 -13.29
N THR A 320 7.26 26.08 -13.23
CA THR A 320 8.13 25.53 -12.20
C THR A 320 9.31 24.84 -12.85
N ALA A 321 10.50 25.08 -12.31
CA ALA A 321 11.65 24.22 -12.51
C ALA A 321 11.96 23.51 -11.19
N CYS A 322 12.10 22.19 -11.23
CA CYS A 322 12.42 21.36 -10.07
C CYS A 322 13.77 20.69 -10.33
N ASP A 323 14.78 21.08 -9.57
CA ASP A 323 16.09 20.43 -9.57
C ASP A 323 16.08 19.32 -8.51
N VAL A 324 16.39 18.10 -8.93
CA VAL A 324 16.51 16.95 -8.04
C VAL A 324 17.98 16.53 -7.99
N THR A 325 18.57 16.54 -6.81
CA THR A 325 19.91 16.01 -6.55
C THR A 325 19.81 14.73 -5.75
N ILE A 326 20.47 13.68 -6.19
CA ILE A 326 20.49 12.36 -5.56
C ILE A 326 21.93 12.04 -5.18
N GLU A 327 22.16 11.74 -3.91
CA GLU A 327 23.46 11.37 -3.36
C GLU A 327 23.29 10.19 -2.40
N TYR A 328 24.30 9.32 -2.29
CA TYR A 328 24.34 8.33 -1.22
C TYR A 328 25.17 8.85 -0.05
N ARG A 329 24.57 8.88 1.15
CA ARG A 329 25.22 9.28 2.40
C ARG A 329 25.64 8.05 3.18
N ALA A 330 26.92 7.71 3.13
CA ALA A 330 27.46 6.54 3.81
C ALA A 330 27.28 6.59 5.33
N ASP A 331 27.35 7.78 5.93
CA ASP A 331 27.09 8.01 7.36
C ASP A 331 25.62 7.78 7.75
N TRP A 332 24.71 7.80 6.78
CA TRP A 332 23.28 7.61 7.01
C TRP A 332 22.77 6.29 6.42
N ASP A 333 23.63 5.54 5.72
CA ASP A 333 23.27 4.38 4.89
C ASP A 333 22.00 4.64 4.06
N SER A 334 21.93 5.80 3.40
CA SER A 334 20.71 6.26 2.75
C SER A 334 20.97 7.04 1.47
N TYR A 335 20.12 6.82 0.47
CA TYR A 335 19.96 7.73 -0.67
C TYR A 335 19.21 8.98 -0.20
N VAL A 336 19.82 10.13 -0.45
CA VAL A 336 19.28 11.45 -0.11
C VAL A 336 18.86 12.16 -1.39
N TYR A 337 17.59 12.53 -1.45
CA TYR A 337 17.00 13.26 -2.56
C TYR A 337 16.73 14.68 -2.11
N THR A 338 17.51 15.64 -2.62
CA THR A 338 17.29 17.07 -2.37
C THR A 338 16.57 17.69 -3.55
N LEU A 339 15.44 18.34 -3.29
CA LEU A 339 14.64 19.02 -4.27
C LEU A 339 14.74 20.52 -4.07
N GLU A 340 15.03 21.25 -5.15
CA GLU A 340 15.02 22.70 -5.21
C GLU A 340 14.06 23.15 -6.30
N ASN A 341 13.03 23.86 -5.91
CA ASN A 341 11.94 24.28 -6.78
C ASN A 341 11.99 25.79 -6.95
N VAL A 342 11.91 26.22 -8.20
CA VAL A 342 11.80 27.63 -8.58
C VAL A 342 10.51 27.80 -9.35
N MET A 343 9.52 28.43 -8.70
CA MET A 343 8.24 28.77 -9.28
C MET A 343 8.22 30.22 -9.73
N THR A 344 7.84 30.47 -10.98
CA THR A 344 7.67 31.81 -11.54
C THR A 344 6.21 32.02 -11.90
N TYR A 345 5.59 33.01 -11.27
CA TYR A 345 4.21 33.40 -11.56
C TYR A 345 4.20 34.30 -12.79
N LEU A 346 3.57 33.85 -13.87
CA LEU A 346 3.46 34.59 -15.14
C LEU A 346 2.22 35.48 -15.19
N GLY A 347 1.21 35.20 -14.36
CA GLY A 347 0.01 36.01 -14.18
C GLY A 347 -0.37 36.14 -12.71
N GLU A 348 -1.19 37.14 -12.39
CA GLU A 348 -1.75 37.27 -11.04
C GLU A 348 -2.73 36.14 -10.75
N ARG A 349 -2.55 35.45 -9.61
CA ARG A 349 -3.40 34.32 -9.21
C ARG A 349 -3.28 34.00 -7.74
N LYS A 350 -4.12 33.09 -7.25
CA LYS A 350 -3.91 32.45 -5.94
C LYS A 350 -2.57 31.70 -5.92
N PRO A 351 -1.83 31.76 -4.80
CA PRO A 351 -0.58 31.03 -4.66
C PRO A 351 -0.80 29.54 -4.87
N VAL A 352 0.28 28.89 -5.29
CA VAL A 352 0.43 27.46 -5.18
C VAL A 352 0.24 27.03 -3.72
N ILE A 353 -0.71 26.12 -3.49
CA ILE A 353 -1.08 25.71 -2.12
C ILE A 353 -0.11 24.66 -1.58
N GLU A 354 0.26 23.67 -2.40
CA GLU A 354 1.06 22.51 -1.98
C GLU A 354 2.50 22.59 -2.49
N ILE A 355 3.45 22.57 -1.55
CA ILE A 355 4.89 22.59 -1.83
C ILE A 355 5.56 21.21 -1.77
N MET A 356 4.92 20.23 -1.15
CA MET A 356 5.37 18.85 -1.11
C MET A 356 4.10 17.98 -1.08
N ASP A 357 4.08 16.95 -1.95
CA ASP A 357 2.99 15.99 -2.09
C ASP A 357 3.51 14.55 -2.37
N PRO A 358 4.46 14.03 -1.56
CA PRO A 358 5.08 12.74 -1.79
C PRO A 358 4.10 11.63 -1.44
N TRP A 359 4.25 10.53 -2.16
CA TRP A 359 3.40 9.36 -2.05
C TRP A 359 4.25 8.18 -1.61
N PRO A 360 4.40 7.99 -0.29
CA PRO A 360 5.11 6.84 0.19
C PRO A 360 4.36 5.58 -0.22
N LEU A 361 5.11 4.58 -0.65
CA LEU A 361 4.55 3.31 -1.09
C LEU A 361 4.21 2.46 0.15
N HIS A 362 3.15 1.65 0.06
CA HIS A 362 2.75 0.73 1.14
C HIS A 362 2.30 1.38 2.47
N VAL A 363 1.85 2.64 2.43
CA VAL A 363 1.36 3.39 3.61
C VAL A 363 0.06 2.82 4.16
N CYS A 364 -0.85 2.37 3.31
CA CYS A 364 -2.10 1.74 3.74
C CYS A 364 -2.59 0.74 2.71
N GLY A 365 -3.13 -0.39 3.19
CA GLY A 365 -3.99 -1.24 2.37
C GLY A 365 -5.41 -0.64 2.32
N PRO A 366 -6.21 -0.92 1.27
CA PRO A 366 -7.64 -0.67 1.38
C PRO A 366 -8.13 -1.40 2.63
N ALA A 367 -9.02 -0.79 3.40
CA ALA A 367 -9.67 -1.47 4.51
C ALA A 367 -10.71 -2.46 3.93
N PRO A 368 -10.38 -3.76 3.89
CA PRO A 368 -11.30 -4.78 4.37
C PRO A 368 -10.64 -5.79 5.33
N SER A 369 -11.33 -6.09 6.42
CA SER A 369 -11.09 -7.23 7.32
C SER A 369 -11.43 -8.59 6.68
N ALA A 370 -12.20 -8.61 5.59
CA ALA A 370 -12.51 -9.82 4.83
C ALA A 370 -11.38 -10.27 3.89
N THR A 371 -10.34 -9.45 3.69
CA THR A 371 -9.11 -9.84 2.97
C THR A 371 -7.98 -10.07 3.97
N ARG A 372 -7.13 -11.07 3.71
CA ARG A 372 -5.89 -11.37 4.47
C ARG A 372 -5.21 -10.07 4.92
N GLU A 373 -4.63 -10.08 6.13
CA GLU A 373 -3.80 -8.98 6.66
C GLU A 373 -2.94 -8.38 5.56
N TRP A 374 -3.23 -7.13 5.19
CA TRP A 374 -2.36 -6.38 4.32
C TRP A 374 -1.09 -6.05 5.13
N PRO A 375 0.11 -6.33 4.60
CA PRO A 375 1.33 -5.89 5.24
C PRO A 375 1.39 -4.36 5.16
N VAL A 376 0.96 -3.69 6.23
CA VAL A 376 1.14 -2.24 6.39
C VAL A 376 2.60 -2.02 6.78
N ARG A 377 3.31 -1.23 5.98
CA ARG A 377 4.73 -0.94 6.20
C ARG A 377 4.91 0.06 7.35
N TYR A 378 4.12 1.14 7.34
CA TYR A 378 4.24 2.23 8.31
C TYR A 378 3.04 2.22 9.27
N ARG A 379 3.33 2.22 10.57
CA ARG A 379 2.30 2.18 11.63
C ARG A 379 1.90 3.58 12.07
N ASP A 380 2.85 4.50 12.02
CA ASP A 380 2.71 5.85 12.53
C ASP A 380 3.32 6.84 11.53
N VAL A 381 3.00 8.11 11.75
CA VAL A 381 3.85 9.21 11.31
C VAL A 381 4.33 9.97 12.52
N VAL A 382 5.54 10.52 12.41
CA VAL A 382 6.17 11.31 13.46
C VAL A 382 6.66 12.63 12.89
N TRP A 383 6.62 13.70 13.69
CA TRP A 383 7.07 15.02 13.25
C TRP A 383 7.45 15.89 14.45
N CYS A 384 8.16 16.98 14.16
CA CYS A 384 8.50 18.00 15.13
C CYS A 384 7.51 19.16 15.04
N ALA A 385 6.73 19.39 16.12
CA ALA A 385 5.67 20.40 16.13
C ALA A 385 6.22 21.82 16.31
N ALA A 386 5.55 22.78 15.66
CA ALA A 386 5.94 24.18 15.72
C ALA A 386 5.74 24.82 17.10
N GLU A 387 4.75 24.35 17.85
CA GLU A 387 4.30 24.94 19.10
C GLU A 387 5.34 24.83 20.22
N ASP A 388 6.05 23.70 20.30
CA ASP A 388 6.97 23.39 21.40
C ASP A 388 8.27 22.69 20.96
N GLY A 389 8.46 22.43 19.66
CA GLY A 389 9.64 21.75 19.13
C GLY A 389 9.75 20.27 19.48
N ARG A 390 8.72 19.67 20.08
CA ARG A 390 8.74 18.25 20.48
C ARG A 390 8.37 17.33 19.33
N MET A 391 8.84 16.08 19.42
CA MET A 391 8.45 15.02 18.51
C MET A 391 7.11 14.42 18.93
N TYR A 392 6.16 14.41 18.00
CA TYR A 392 4.84 13.80 18.17
C TYR A 392 4.67 12.62 17.24
N ARG A 393 3.77 11.71 17.62
CA ARG A 393 3.38 10.56 16.81
C ARG A 393 1.88 10.54 16.54
N TYR A 394 1.52 9.96 15.40
CA TYR A 394 0.14 9.75 15.01
C TYR A 394 0.00 8.43 14.23
N PRO A 395 -0.93 7.55 14.61
CA PRO A 395 -1.08 6.26 13.93
C PRO A 395 -1.70 6.41 12.53
N LEU A 396 -1.15 5.71 11.55
CA LEU A 396 -1.61 5.71 10.16
C LEU A 396 -2.83 4.83 9.98
N VAL A 397 -4.02 5.41 10.16
CA VAL A 397 -5.27 4.69 9.96
C VAL A 397 -6.28 5.53 9.19
N HIS A 398 -6.92 4.94 8.16
CA HIS A 398 -7.95 5.58 7.31
C HIS A 398 -9.15 6.17 8.10
N PHE A 399 -9.33 5.76 9.35
CA PHE A 399 -10.45 6.15 10.21
C PHE A 399 -10.18 7.43 11.01
N LEU A 400 -8.95 7.96 11.00
CA LEU A 400 -8.63 9.17 11.74
C LEU A 400 -8.78 10.45 10.92
N SER A 401 -9.08 11.54 11.64
CA SER A 401 -9.14 12.88 11.06
C SER A 401 -7.78 13.25 10.47
N PRO A 402 -7.71 13.77 9.22
CA PRO A 402 -6.44 14.13 8.60
C PRO A 402 -5.61 15.00 9.54
N ILE A 403 -4.35 14.61 9.74
CA ILE A 403 -3.40 15.38 10.55
C ILE A 403 -3.34 16.77 9.96
N ILE A 404 -3.64 17.79 10.76
CA ILE A 404 -3.46 19.18 10.38
C ILE A 404 -2.73 19.86 11.53
N VAL A 405 -1.43 20.01 11.33
CA VAL A 405 -0.50 20.61 12.31
C VAL A 405 0.56 21.40 11.57
N ASP A 406 1.27 22.23 12.32
CA ASP A 406 2.36 23.02 11.80
C ASP A 406 3.71 22.37 12.11
N LEU A 407 4.64 22.46 11.17
CA LEU A 407 6.02 22.01 11.36
C LEU A 407 6.87 23.09 12.02
N ASN A 408 7.77 22.66 12.91
CA ASN A 408 8.74 23.53 13.55
C ASN A 408 9.67 24.19 12.52
N ARG A 409 9.87 25.51 12.59
CA ARG A 409 10.73 26.24 11.64
C ARG A 409 12.22 25.85 11.76
N GLU A 410 12.69 25.51 12.96
CA GLU A 410 14.08 25.13 13.23
C GLU A 410 14.34 23.66 12.90
N ARG A 411 13.33 22.79 13.07
CA ARG A 411 13.39 21.36 12.76
C ARG A 411 12.15 20.90 11.98
N PRO A 412 11.96 21.34 10.72
CA PRO A 412 10.73 21.07 9.96
C PRO A 412 10.74 19.67 9.34
N VAL A 413 10.63 18.64 10.18
CA VAL A 413 10.77 17.24 9.79
C VAL A 413 9.47 16.47 10.00
N PHE A 414 9.15 15.59 9.04
CA PHE A 414 8.07 14.61 9.07
C PHE A 414 8.59 13.23 8.64
N CYS A 415 8.11 12.14 9.23
CA CYS A 415 8.58 10.79 8.92
C CYS A 415 7.43 9.77 8.98
N PHE A 416 7.33 8.89 7.99
CA PHE A 416 6.50 7.68 8.05
C PHE A 416 7.26 6.60 8.79
N HIS A 417 6.76 6.23 9.97
CA HIS A 417 7.45 5.44 10.97
C HIS A 417 6.79 4.06 11.17
N GLY A 418 7.60 3.03 11.43
CA GLY A 418 7.10 1.70 11.79
C GLY A 418 7.97 0.55 11.30
N GLU A 419 8.90 0.83 10.38
CA GLU A 419 9.84 -0.15 9.88
C GLU A 419 11.19 -0.09 10.59
N SER A 420 11.88 -1.23 10.61
CA SER A 420 13.24 -1.30 11.14
C SER A 420 14.30 -0.88 10.11
N ASP A 421 13.98 -0.97 8.81
CA ASP A 421 14.96 -0.85 7.73
C ASP A 421 14.88 0.47 6.96
N VAL A 422 13.67 0.99 6.69
CA VAL A 422 13.44 2.21 5.92
C VAL A 422 12.18 2.96 6.35
N ASN A 423 12.35 4.18 6.85
CA ASN A 423 11.26 5.10 7.17
C ASN A 423 11.41 6.41 6.37
N PRO A 424 10.57 6.66 5.34
CA PRO A 424 10.60 7.89 4.55
C PRO A 424 10.50 9.12 5.44
N THR A 425 11.52 9.97 5.38
CA THR A 425 11.64 11.18 6.17
C THR A 425 11.80 12.37 5.24
N TYR A 426 11.00 13.40 5.49
CA TYR A 426 10.95 14.64 4.74
C TYR A 426 11.38 15.79 5.63
N GLU A 427 12.30 16.59 5.13
CA GLU A 427 12.85 17.74 5.83
C GLU A 427 12.77 18.97 4.94
N ILE A 428 12.20 20.06 5.46
CA ILE A 428 12.15 21.33 4.75
C ILE A 428 13.48 22.08 4.94
N LEU A 429 14.07 22.55 3.85
CA LEU A 429 15.37 23.23 3.86
C LEU A 429 15.21 24.75 3.67
N PRO A 430 16.22 25.56 4.01
CA PRO A 430 16.25 26.97 3.58
C PRO A 430 16.17 27.09 2.04
N PRO A 431 15.50 28.12 1.50
CA PRO A 431 14.81 29.20 2.21
C PRO A 431 13.39 28.81 2.68
N SER A 432 12.89 27.60 2.37
CA SER A 432 11.56 27.19 2.78
C SER A 432 11.36 27.25 4.29
N SER A 433 12.31 26.74 5.07
CA SER A 433 12.23 26.66 6.53
C SER A 433 12.03 28.00 7.26
N GLU A 434 12.21 29.15 6.57
CA GLU A 434 11.90 30.49 7.10
C GLU A 434 10.38 30.73 7.24
N ARG A 435 9.54 29.88 6.65
CA ARG A 435 8.07 29.95 6.66
C ARG A 435 7.47 28.87 7.56
N VAL A 436 6.22 29.08 8.01
CA VAL A 436 5.43 28.02 8.67
C VAL A 436 4.69 27.21 7.62
N PHE A 437 4.82 25.90 7.71
CA PHE A 437 4.07 24.97 6.88
C PHE A 437 3.08 24.20 7.73
N LYS A 438 1.88 24.07 7.18
CA LYS A 438 0.87 23.15 7.62
C LYS A 438 1.02 21.86 6.85
N ILE A 439 1.04 20.74 7.56
CA ILE A 439 1.01 19.41 6.95
C ILE A 439 -0.40 18.82 7.05
N GLY A 440 -0.72 17.99 6.07
CA GLY A 440 -1.99 17.32 5.83
C GLY A 440 -1.73 15.87 5.42
N LEU A 441 -2.42 14.90 5.99
CA LEU A 441 -2.54 13.60 5.30
C LEU A 441 -3.86 13.57 4.54
N CYS A 442 -3.84 13.16 3.28
CA CYS A 442 -5.08 12.97 2.54
C CYS A 442 -5.84 11.75 3.08
N ASN A 443 -7.16 11.88 3.18
CA ASN A 443 -8.05 10.81 3.64
C ASN A 443 -8.16 9.62 2.66
N VAL A 444 -7.69 9.79 1.43
CA VAL A 444 -7.80 8.83 0.35
C VAL A 444 -6.57 7.90 0.32
N MET A 445 -5.35 8.43 0.22
CA MET A 445 -4.12 7.64 0.09
C MET A 445 -3.18 7.77 1.29
N LEU A 446 -3.50 8.63 2.26
CA LEU A 446 -2.59 9.04 3.33
C LEU A 446 -1.27 9.61 2.79
N ASP A 447 -1.30 10.21 1.60
CA ASP A 447 -0.21 11.04 1.09
C ASP A 447 -0.07 12.35 1.86
N LEU A 448 1.16 12.85 1.89
CA LEU A 448 1.56 14.00 2.69
C LEU A 448 1.41 15.28 1.88
N HIS A 449 0.41 16.09 2.20
CA HIS A 449 0.28 17.45 1.69
C HIS A 449 0.97 18.45 2.59
N VAL A 450 1.90 19.24 2.05
CA VAL A 450 2.55 20.32 2.82
C VAL A 450 2.26 21.64 2.16
N GLN A 451 1.67 22.54 2.95
CA GLN A 451 1.12 23.81 2.47
C GLN A 451 1.68 24.96 3.31
N GLN A 452 1.96 26.10 2.69
CA GLN A 452 2.34 27.29 3.44
C GLN A 452 1.12 27.78 4.25
N ARG A 453 1.28 27.94 5.58
CA ARG A 453 0.17 28.31 6.48
C ARG A 453 -0.39 29.70 6.16
N GLU A 454 0.50 30.64 5.89
CA GLU A 454 0.20 32.05 5.64
C GLU A 454 0.55 32.43 4.21
N ALA A 455 -0.02 31.70 3.23
CA ALA A 455 0.13 32.08 1.83
C ALA A 455 -0.73 33.33 1.52
N PRO A 456 -0.23 34.30 0.73
CA PRO A 456 -1.01 35.48 0.37
C PRO A 456 -2.26 35.09 -0.43
N LYS A 457 -3.33 35.89 -0.40
CA LYS A 457 -4.55 35.56 -1.18
C LYS A 457 -4.30 35.56 -2.69
N THR A 458 -3.42 36.44 -3.14
CA THR A 458 -2.97 36.55 -4.53
C THR A 458 -1.45 36.74 -4.56
N VAL A 459 -0.84 36.28 -5.64
CA VAL A 459 0.57 36.45 -5.96
C VAL A 459 0.66 37.21 -7.27
N ALA A 460 1.45 38.28 -7.30
CA ALA A 460 1.60 39.12 -8.47
C ALA A 460 2.40 38.42 -9.58
N ALA A 461 2.11 38.76 -10.84
CA ALA A 461 2.93 38.35 -11.97
C ALA A 461 4.39 38.82 -11.78
N GLY A 462 5.34 38.01 -12.22
CA GLY A 462 6.78 38.22 -12.03
C GLY A 462 7.31 37.73 -10.68
N THR A 463 6.45 37.36 -9.72
CA THR A 463 6.92 36.82 -8.43
C THR A 463 7.66 35.50 -8.65
N VAL A 464 8.80 35.34 -7.97
CA VAL A 464 9.56 34.08 -7.92
C VAL A 464 9.49 33.52 -6.51
N GLN A 465 8.98 32.30 -6.39
CA GLN A 465 8.98 31.53 -5.14
C GLN A 465 10.02 30.42 -5.24
N ARG A 466 10.81 30.25 -4.18
CA ARG A 466 11.80 29.18 -4.07
C ARG A 466 11.43 28.28 -2.92
N ASP A 467 11.34 26.98 -3.18
CA ASP A 467 11.09 25.99 -2.14
C ASP A 467 12.16 24.90 -2.19
N ALA A 468 12.68 24.49 -1.04
CA ALA A 468 13.66 23.41 -0.94
C ALA A 468 13.26 22.41 0.14
N TRP A 469 13.45 21.13 -0.16
CA TRP A 469 13.20 20.04 0.79
C TRP A 469 14.05 18.83 0.44
N ARG A 470 14.10 17.87 1.36
CA ARG A 470 14.93 16.69 1.25
C ARG A 470 14.18 15.45 1.73
N ILE A 471 14.40 14.34 1.03
CA ILE A 471 13.87 13.01 1.35
C ILE A 471 15.04 12.08 1.65
N TYR A 472 14.91 11.31 2.71
CA TYR A 472 15.88 10.28 3.07
C TYR A 472 15.22 9.21 3.94
N SER A 473 15.95 8.14 4.23
CA SER A 473 15.52 7.13 5.18
C SER A 473 16.00 7.42 6.59
N THR A 474 15.12 7.32 7.58
CA THR A 474 15.50 7.19 8.99
C THR A 474 15.42 5.72 9.41
N HIS A 475 16.48 5.18 10.01
CA HIS A 475 16.56 3.80 10.51
C HIS A 475 17.74 3.66 11.49
N GLY A 476 17.88 2.49 12.13
CA GLY A 476 18.96 2.22 13.09
C GLY A 476 19.00 3.23 14.23
N GLU A 477 20.19 3.69 14.62
CA GLU A 477 20.36 4.67 15.70
C GLU A 477 19.66 6.02 15.43
N ARG A 478 19.57 6.43 14.15
CA ARG A 478 18.87 7.67 13.79
C ARG A 478 17.38 7.61 14.09
N LEU A 479 16.77 6.41 14.06
CA LEU A 479 15.38 6.22 14.43
C LEU A 479 15.11 6.62 15.88
N GLY A 480 16.09 6.42 16.77
CA GLY A 480 16.03 6.87 18.16
C GLY A 480 15.83 8.38 18.31
N ALA A 481 16.37 9.20 17.41
CA ALA A 481 16.16 10.66 17.43
C ALA A 481 14.74 11.09 17.00
N PHE A 482 13.96 10.15 16.49
CA PHE A 482 12.56 10.29 16.11
C PHE A 482 11.62 9.56 17.06
N GLU A 483 12.15 8.87 18.08
CA GLU A 483 11.32 8.30 19.12
C GLU A 483 10.52 9.45 19.77
N PRO A 484 9.20 9.42 19.65
CA PRO A 484 8.36 10.46 20.24
C PRO A 484 8.56 10.39 21.76
N GLU A 485 8.48 11.52 22.44
CA GLU A 485 8.61 11.62 23.91
C GLU A 485 7.40 10.99 24.65
N THR A 486 6.82 9.91 24.14
CA THR A 486 5.58 9.23 24.58
C THR A 486 4.28 10.02 24.41
N ASN A 487 4.35 11.26 23.92
CA ASN A 487 3.21 12.16 23.86
C ASN A 487 2.49 12.12 22.50
N HIS A 488 1.16 12.02 22.57
CA HIS A 488 0.28 12.45 21.50
C HIS A 488 0.07 13.97 21.64
N HIS A 489 -0.02 14.70 20.52
CA HIS A 489 -0.16 16.16 20.54
C HIS A 489 -1.46 16.60 21.20
N ALA A 490 -1.41 17.72 21.91
CA ALA A 490 -2.50 18.24 22.73
C ALA A 490 -3.78 18.53 21.93
N ALA A 491 -3.66 18.91 20.65
CA ALA A 491 -4.80 19.03 19.73
C ALA A 491 -5.61 17.72 19.59
N TRP A 492 -5.07 16.60 20.07
CA TRP A 492 -5.68 15.27 20.06
C TRP A 492 -5.82 14.67 21.46
N GLY A 493 -5.55 15.41 22.54
CA GLY A 493 -5.68 14.89 23.91
C GLY A 493 -7.08 14.36 24.25
N GLY A 494 -8.13 14.82 23.54
CA GLY A 494 -9.45 14.20 23.61
C GLY A 494 -9.70 13.11 22.57
N GLN A 495 -8.94 13.08 21.47
CA GLN A 495 -9.07 12.04 20.46
C GLN A 495 -8.49 10.73 20.98
N VAL A 496 -7.33 10.74 21.65
CA VAL A 496 -6.52 9.60 22.11
C VAL A 496 -7.13 8.85 23.30
N GLY A 497 -7.26 7.51 23.21
CA GLY A 497 -7.82 6.64 24.26
C GLY A 497 -9.23 6.08 24.03
N HIS A 498 -9.87 6.35 22.89
CA HIS A 498 -11.19 5.82 22.52
C HIS A 498 -11.09 4.69 21.49
N ARG A 499 -11.96 3.66 21.59
CA ARG A 499 -12.03 2.55 20.63
C ARG A 499 -13.18 2.78 19.63
N VAL A 500 -12.98 2.44 18.36
CA VAL A 500 -14.01 2.50 17.32
C VAL A 500 -14.38 1.09 16.88
N ALA A 501 -15.68 0.83 16.71
CA ALA A 501 -16.13 -0.37 16.00
C ALA A 501 -15.79 -0.23 14.52
N ILE A 502 -15.23 -1.29 13.93
CA ILE A 502 -15.01 -1.39 12.49
C ILE A 502 -16.10 -2.30 11.93
N PHE A 503 -16.83 -1.80 10.94
CA PHE A 503 -17.94 -2.53 10.34
C PHE A 503 -17.39 -3.42 9.22
N ASP A 504 -17.40 -4.74 9.42
CA ASP A 504 -17.19 -5.74 8.38
C ASP A 504 -18.56 -6.15 7.80
N PRO A 505 -18.70 -6.40 6.49
CA PRO A 505 -19.83 -7.14 5.94
C PRO A 505 -20.15 -8.46 6.66
N ALA A 506 -19.16 -9.12 7.26
CA ALA A 506 -19.34 -10.30 8.12
C ALA A 506 -19.81 -9.99 9.56
N GLY A 507 -19.84 -8.72 9.97
CA GLY A 507 -20.30 -8.23 11.28
C GLY A 507 -19.32 -7.28 11.96
N THR A 508 -19.77 -6.49 12.93
CA THR A 508 -18.82 -5.70 13.74
C THR A 508 -18.02 -6.64 14.61
N VAL A 509 -16.71 -6.65 14.42
CA VAL A 509 -15.76 -7.23 15.39
C VAL A 509 -15.09 -6.07 16.11
N PHE A 510 -15.16 -6.04 17.43
CA PHE A 510 -14.37 -5.10 18.22
C PHE A 510 -12.93 -5.59 18.27
N SER A 511 -12.10 -5.16 17.32
CA SER A 511 -10.67 -5.46 17.38
C SER A 511 -10.03 -4.64 18.50
N GLY A 512 -9.48 -5.32 19.51
CA GLY A 512 -8.58 -4.69 20.48
C GLY A 512 -7.30 -4.14 19.83
N ASP A 513 -6.95 -4.63 18.63
CA ASP A 513 -5.72 -4.31 17.91
C ASP A 513 -5.88 -3.10 16.98
N GLN A 514 -7.10 -2.63 16.75
CA GLN A 514 -7.41 -1.40 15.99
C GLN A 514 -8.07 -0.36 16.90
N THR A 515 -7.39 -0.01 17.98
CA THR A 515 -7.77 1.13 18.81
C THR A 515 -7.41 2.44 18.11
N VAL A 516 -8.43 3.11 17.59
CA VAL A 516 -8.27 4.33 16.82
C VAL A 516 -9.17 5.40 17.41
N PRO A 517 -8.62 6.51 17.92
CA PRO A 517 -9.36 7.27 18.89
C PRO A 517 -9.88 8.56 18.19
N VAL A 518 -11.21 8.78 18.15
CA VAL A 518 -11.86 9.77 17.25
C VAL A 518 -12.66 10.82 18.03
N LEU A 519 -12.33 12.11 17.87
CA LEU A 519 -13.23 13.22 18.19
C LEU A 519 -13.27 14.28 17.07
N LYS A 520 -14.48 14.50 16.56
CA LYS A 520 -14.98 15.52 15.61
C LYS A 520 -15.35 14.99 14.23
N ARG A 521 -16.60 15.30 13.88
CA ARG A 521 -17.21 15.16 12.56
C ARG A 521 -16.43 15.97 11.53
N ARG A 522 -15.98 15.34 10.45
CA ARG A 522 -15.65 16.02 9.19
C ARG A 522 -16.48 15.42 8.05
N TYR A 523 -17.08 16.28 7.24
CA TYR A 523 -17.69 15.86 5.97
C TYR A 523 -16.57 15.34 5.05
N GLY A 524 -16.68 14.09 4.58
CA GLY A 524 -15.75 13.51 3.60
C GLY A 524 -14.84 12.38 4.10
N GLN A 525 -15.07 11.74 5.25
CA GLN A 525 -14.39 10.47 5.54
C GLN A 525 -15.22 9.29 5.01
N ALA A 526 -14.57 8.33 4.33
CA ALA A 526 -15.22 7.14 3.79
C ALA A 526 -15.86 6.27 4.88
N PHE A 527 -15.26 6.31 6.07
CA PHE A 527 -15.79 5.73 7.28
C PHE A 527 -15.64 6.77 8.38
N THR A 528 -16.75 7.39 8.76
CA THR A 528 -16.80 8.22 9.96
C THR A 528 -17.50 7.37 11.02
N PRO A 529 -16.80 6.77 11.99
CA PRO A 529 -17.47 6.39 13.21
C PRO A 529 -17.79 7.70 13.94
N ALA A 530 -18.81 8.42 13.48
CA ALA A 530 -19.39 9.51 14.25
C ALA A 530 -20.33 8.95 15.34
N ALA A 531 -19.95 7.81 15.89
CA ALA A 531 -20.51 7.14 17.03
C ALA A 531 -19.62 7.47 18.23
N TYR A 532 -19.91 8.57 18.93
CA TYR A 532 -19.31 8.88 20.23
C TYR A 532 -19.91 7.96 21.30
N TYR A 533 -19.86 6.65 21.05
CA TYR A 533 -20.40 5.64 21.94
C TYR A 533 -19.24 5.07 22.73
N ALA A 534 -19.42 4.94 24.04
CA ALA A 534 -18.43 4.28 24.86
C ALA A 534 -18.41 2.80 24.48
N LEU A 535 -17.24 2.19 24.35
CA LEU A 535 -17.19 0.73 24.34
C LEU A 535 -17.35 0.26 25.77
N ASP A 536 -18.29 -0.65 26.02
CA ASP A 536 -18.44 -1.30 27.32
C ASP A 536 -17.92 -2.73 27.20
N GLU A 537 -16.66 -2.96 27.59
CA GLU A 537 -15.99 -4.26 27.48
C GLU A 537 -16.64 -5.37 28.32
N GLN A 538 -17.46 -4.99 29.30
CA GLN A 538 -18.11 -5.93 30.23
C GLN A 538 -19.44 -6.47 29.68
N VAL A 539 -19.96 -5.86 28.61
CA VAL A 539 -21.23 -6.23 27.99
C VAL A 539 -20.92 -6.57 26.54
N GLY A 540 -21.15 -7.84 26.15
CA GLY A 540 -20.93 -8.35 24.80
C GLY A 540 -22.03 -9.34 24.41
N HIS A 541 -22.27 -9.53 23.13
CA HIS A 541 -23.13 -10.59 22.60
C HIS A 541 -22.32 -11.84 22.24
N GLN A 542 -21.58 -11.81 21.12
CA GLN A 542 -20.72 -12.92 20.69
C GLN A 542 -19.24 -12.69 21.00
N ALA A 543 -18.79 -11.44 20.97
CA ALA A 543 -17.43 -11.03 21.31
C ALA A 543 -17.41 -10.18 22.60
N PRO A 544 -16.25 -10.04 23.28
CA PRO A 544 -16.13 -9.12 24.41
C PRO A 544 -16.33 -7.66 23.95
N GLY A 545 -17.32 -7.00 24.55
CA GLY A 545 -17.59 -5.58 24.40
C GLY A 545 -18.70 -5.22 23.42
N SER A 546 -19.40 -4.12 23.68
CA SER A 546 -20.47 -3.60 22.83
C SER A 546 -20.51 -2.06 22.82
N LEU A 547 -21.11 -1.47 21.78
CA LEU A 547 -21.30 -0.02 21.68
C LEU A 547 -22.35 0.46 22.68
N ARG A 548 -21.93 1.14 23.74
CA ARG A 548 -22.79 1.70 24.78
C ARG A 548 -23.22 3.12 24.44
N MET A 549 -24.53 3.32 24.44
CA MET A 549 -25.25 4.55 24.16
C MET A 549 -26.00 4.98 25.40
N GLU A 550 -25.83 6.24 25.78
CA GLU A 550 -26.51 6.86 26.92
C GLU A 550 -27.17 8.16 26.47
N GLU A 551 -28.17 8.63 27.22
CA GLU A 551 -28.87 9.89 26.97
C GLU A 551 -27.90 11.08 26.77
N LYS A 552 -26.89 11.20 27.62
CA LYS A 552 -25.86 12.26 27.55
C LYS A 552 -25.07 12.26 26.23
N ASN A 553 -25.04 11.12 25.54
CA ASN A 553 -24.35 10.93 24.27
C ASN A 553 -25.25 11.07 23.04
N GLY A 554 -26.59 11.14 23.21
CA GLY A 554 -27.62 11.44 22.20
C GLY A 554 -27.66 10.52 20.96
N SER A 555 -28.68 10.68 20.10
CA SER A 555 -28.72 10.04 18.76
C SER A 555 -27.51 10.45 17.92
N ARG A 556 -26.82 9.51 17.25
CA ARG A 556 -25.68 9.81 16.35
C ARG A 556 -25.67 8.96 15.08
N ALA A 557 -25.10 9.53 14.02
CA ALA A 557 -25.01 8.90 12.70
C ALA A 557 -23.63 8.30 12.46
N VAL A 558 -23.59 7.06 11.95
CA VAL A 558 -22.44 6.42 11.32
C VAL A 558 -22.62 6.50 9.79
N MET A 559 -21.53 6.61 9.03
CA MET A 559 -21.59 6.48 7.58
C MET A 559 -20.86 5.20 7.18
N VAL A 560 -21.57 4.30 6.48
CA VAL A 560 -21.01 3.04 5.99
C VAL A 560 -20.94 3.11 4.46
N ARG A 561 -19.80 2.71 3.90
CA ARG A 561 -19.63 2.50 2.46
C ARG A 561 -19.50 1.01 2.22
N GLU A 562 -19.97 0.53 1.07
CA GLU A 562 -19.57 -0.80 0.63
C GLU A 562 -18.06 -0.72 0.33
N GLY A 563 -17.26 -1.38 1.17
CA GLY A 563 -15.81 -1.16 1.22
C GLY A 563 -15.42 0.07 2.07
N CYS A 564 -14.55 -0.12 3.05
CA CYS A 564 -14.22 0.87 4.07
C CYS A 564 -13.31 2.01 3.58
N SER A 565 -13.23 2.28 2.27
CA SER A 565 -12.35 3.29 1.68
C SER A 565 -13.03 4.07 0.56
N TYR A 566 -12.43 5.18 0.12
CA TYR A 566 -12.81 5.86 -1.13
C TYR A 566 -12.67 4.97 -2.39
N PHE A 567 -12.19 3.74 -2.23
CA PHE A 567 -11.97 2.73 -3.26
C PHE A 567 -12.84 1.48 -3.08
N GLY A 568 -13.83 1.54 -2.19
CA GLY A 568 -14.90 0.55 -2.19
C GLY A 568 -15.63 0.55 -3.53
N ALA A 569 -16.14 -0.60 -3.96
CA ALA A 569 -17.02 -0.65 -5.10
C ALA A 569 -18.30 0.14 -4.79
N ASP A 570 -18.89 0.77 -5.80
CA ASP A 570 -20.24 1.29 -5.67
C ASP A 570 -21.19 0.12 -5.37
N PHE A 571 -22.31 0.39 -4.70
CA PHE A 571 -23.33 -0.61 -4.55
C PHE A 571 -23.84 -1.07 -5.92
N ASP A 572 -23.96 -2.37 -6.11
CA ASP A 572 -24.47 -2.99 -7.34
C ASP A 572 -26.00 -3.00 -7.42
N GLY A 573 -26.66 -2.47 -6.39
CA GLY A 573 -28.11 -2.35 -6.29
C GLY A 573 -28.82 -3.55 -5.69
N ARG A 574 -28.11 -4.62 -5.30
CA ARG A 574 -28.73 -5.74 -4.59
C ARG A 574 -29.34 -5.28 -3.27
N PRO A 575 -30.50 -5.85 -2.86
CA PRO A 575 -31.03 -5.56 -1.54
C PRO A 575 -30.02 -5.99 -0.48
N CYS A 576 -29.88 -5.19 0.56
CA CYS A 576 -29.02 -5.46 1.70
C CYS A 576 -29.86 -5.53 2.97
N LEU A 577 -29.34 -6.21 3.98
CA LEU A 577 -29.94 -6.25 5.30
C LEU A 577 -28.91 -5.77 6.31
N LEU A 578 -29.24 -4.66 6.96
CA LEU A 578 -28.53 -4.21 8.14
C LEU A 578 -29.08 -4.98 9.34
N ARG A 579 -28.27 -5.82 9.99
CA ARG A 579 -28.64 -6.51 11.24
C ARG A 579 -27.79 -6.00 12.37
N MET A 580 -28.32 -5.98 13.58
CA MET A 580 -27.58 -5.70 14.81
C MET A 580 -28.28 -6.31 16.01
N TYR A 581 -27.54 -6.58 17.08
CA TYR A 581 -28.10 -6.99 18.35
C TYR A 581 -28.13 -5.81 19.31
N VAL A 582 -29.27 -5.60 19.96
CA VAL A 582 -29.53 -4.45 20.82
C VAL A 582 -29.96 -4.93 22.19
N LYS A 583 -29.34 -4.39 23.24
CA LYS A 583 -29.74 -4.60 24.62
C LYS A 583 -30.09 -3.25 25.23
N GLY A 584 -31.29 -3.10 25.78
CA GLY A 584 -31.73 -1.89 26.46
C GLY A 584 -31.81 -2.12 27.97
N GLU A 585 -31.38 -1.14 28.76
CA GLU A 585 -31.59 -1.10 30.20
C GLU A 585 -32.22 0.24 30.60
N ASN A 586 -33.38 0.13 31.25
CA ASN A 586 -34.15 1.23 31.80
C ASN A 586 -34.42 2.34 30.78
N LEU A 587 -34.56 2.01 29.50
CA LEU A 587 -34.65 2.99 28.43
C LEU A 587 -35.98 3.76 28.48
N LYS A 588 -35.93 5.01 28.96
CA LYS A 588 -37.05 5.97 28.89
C LYS A 588 -37.05 6.71 27.56
N GLY A 589 -37.57 6.03 26.54
CA GLY A 589 -37.55 6.47 25.15
C GLY A 589 -37.47 5.29 24.19
N SER A 590 -36.82 5.50 23.03
CA SER A 590 -36.60 4.43 22.06
C SER A 590 -35.22 4.49 21.41
N PHE A 591 -34.70 3.31 21.11
CA PHE A 591 -33.59 3.13 20.19
C PHE A 591 -34.12 2.73 18.80
N GLN A 592 -33.59 3.31 17.74
CA GLN A 592 -33.88 2.93 16.36
C GLN A 592 -32.61 2.97 15.52
N ALA A 593 -32.44 2.04 14.60
CA ALA A 593 -31.47 2.15 13.52
C ALA A 593 -32.14 2.76 12.28
N LYS A 594 -31.39 3.56 11.53
CA LYS A 594 -31.82 4.16 10.26
C LYS A 594 -30.72 3.97 9.22
N ALA A 595 -31.03 3.55 8.00
CA ALA A 595 -30.09 3.54 6.89
C ALA A 595 -30.56 4.50 5.79
N GLU A 596 -29.64 5.27 5.20
CA GLU A 596 -29.96 6.30 4.20
C GLU A 596 -29.02 6.18 2.99
N ARG A 597 -29.55 6.23 1.77
CA ARG A 597 -28.72 6.31 0.55
C ARG A 597 -27.95 7.62 0.46
N MET A 598 -26.76 7.59 -0.14
CA MET A 598 -25.92 8.76 -0.37
C MET A 598 -25.54 8.91 -1.85
N PRO A 599 -25.73 10.10 -2.47
CA PRO A 599 -26.31 11.31 -1.88
C PRO A 599 -27.80 11.13 -1.52
N GLU A 600 -28.25 11.81 -0.45
CA GLU A 600 -29.63 11.70 0.03
C GLU A 600 -30.62 12.09 -1.08
N PRO A 601 -31.54 11.19 -1.47
CA PRO A 601 -32.53 11.50 -2.49
C PRO A 601 -33.47 12.60 -2.00
N LYS A 602 -33.73 13.61 -2.86
CA LYS A 602 -34.54 14.78 -2.52
C LYS A 602 -35.99 14.44 -2.13
N ASP A 603 -36.46 13.26 -2.52
CA ASP A 603 -37.81 12.75 -2.26
C ASP A 603 -37.88 11.88 -0.99
N GLY A 604 -36.77 11.71 -0.26
CA GLY A 604 -36.69 10.84 0.91
C GLY A 604 -36.78 9.35 0.58
N THR A 605 -36.88 8.96 -0.70
CA THR A 605 -36.83 7.55 -1.09
C THR A 605 -35.44 7.03 -0.77
N GLY A 606 -35.31 5.93 -0.04
CA GLY A 606 -34.01 5.42 0.41
C GLY A 606 -33.63 5.76 1.85
N VAL A 607 -34.61 6.13 2.67
CA VAL A 607 -34.51 6.10 4.13
C VAL A 607 -35.22 4.84 4.64
N PHE A 608 -34.48 4.01 5.37
CA PHE A 608 -34.95 2.76 5.97
C PHE A 608 -34.81 2.88 7.48
N VAL A 609 -35.80 2.47 8.28
CA VAL A 609 -35.80 2.64 9.74
C VAL A 609 -36.25 1.35 10.42
N SER A 610 -35.57 0.96 11.49
CA SER A 610 -35.91 -0.20 12.30
C SER A 610 -37.17 0.03 13.14
N ALA A 611 -37.75 -1.08 13.60
CA ALA A 611 -38.66 -1.03 14.74
C ALA A 611 -37.95 -0.43 15.97
N PRO A 612 -38.65 0.36 16.81
CA PRO A 612 -38.07 0.90 18.02
C PRO A 612 -37.88 -0.16 19.10
N VAL A 613 -36.71 -0.16 19.74
CA VAL A 613 -36.43 -0.89 20.99
C VAL A 613 -36.69 0.05 22.15
N THR A 614 -37.51 -0.35 23.13
CA THR A 614 -37.92 0.47 24.27
C THR A 614 -37.75 -0.28 25.59
N GLY A 615 -37.63 0.46 26.70
CA GLY A 615 -37.55 -0.12 28.05
C GLY A 615 -36.31 -0.98 28.30
N THR A 616 -36.44 -1.92 29.25
CA THR A 616 -35.41 -2.92 29.55
C THR A 616 -35.69 -4.17 28.74
N THR A 617 -34.72 -4.63 27.95
CA THR A 617 -34.85 -5.87 27.19
C THR A 617 -34.53 -7.07 28.09
N ALA A 618 -35.20 -8.21 27.86
CA ALA A 618 -34.92 -9.45 28.59
C ALA A 618 -33.56 -10.10 28.24
N GLY A 619 -32.85 -9.53 27.26
CA GLY A 619 -31.58 -9.99 26.71
C GLY A 619 -31.19 -9.17 25.47
N TRP A 620 -30.38 -9.74 24.60
CA TRP A 620 -30.07 -9.18 23.28
C TRP A 620 -31.25 -9.38 22.33
N GLN A 621 -31.67 -8.32 21.64
CA GLN A 621 -32.72 -8.35 20.62
C GLN A 621 -32.12 -8.10 19.24
N LEU A 622 -32.45 -8.97 18.28
CA LEU A 622 -32.08 -8.74 16.89
C LEU A 622 -32.92 -7.60 16.30
N VAL A 623 -32.24 -6.62 15.72
CA VAL A 623 -32.82 -5.50 15.00
C VAL A 623 -32.37 -5.59 13.55
N GLU A 624 -33.32 -5.60 12.63
CA GLU A 624 -33.06 -5.70 11.19
C GLU A 624 -33.64 -4.48 10.45
N VAL A 625 -32.89 -3.97 9.47
CA VAL A 625 -33.28 -2.87 8.59
C VAL A 625 -33.02 -3.29 7.14
N PRO A 626 -34.06 -3.70 6.40
CA PRO A 626 -33.94 -3.94 4.96
C PRO A 626 -33.57 -2.64 4.25
N CYS A 627 -32.53 -2.69 3.44
CA CYS A 627 -31.96 -1.57 2.70
C CYS A 627 -31.97 -1.90 1.21
N GLN A 628 -32.30 -0.93 0.37
CA GLN A 628 -32.24 -1.07 -1.09
C GLN A 628 -31.34 0.03 -1.67
N PRO A 629 -30.01 -0.17 -1.68
CA PRO A 629 -29.12 0.72 -2.43
C PRO A 629 -29.43 0.61 -3.93
N ARG A 630 -29.08 1.65 -4.70
CA ARG A 630 -29.14 1.64 -6.17
C ARG A 630 -27.77 1.32 -6.75
N PRO A 631 -27.72 0.78 -7.99
CA PRO A 631 -26.48 0.73 -8.75
C PRO A 631 -25.82 2.11 -8.81
N GLY A 632 -24.55 2.22 -8.39
CA GLY A 632 -23.80 3.48 -8.38
C GLY A 632 -23.97 4.35 -7.14
N ASP A 633 -24.77 3.91 -6.15
CA ASP A 633 -24.74 4.56 -4.84
C ASP A 633 -23.35 4.35 -4.21
N ILE A 634 -22.75 5.42 -3.72
CA ILE A 634 -21.37 5.39 -3.19
C ILE A 634 -21.32 5.06 -1.69
N ALA A 635 -22.46 5.11 -0.99
CA ALA A 635 -22.55 4.86 0.46
C ALA A 635 -23.99 4.63 0.97
N LEU A 636 -24.09 3.97 2.13
CA LEU A 636 -25.26 3.96 3.01
C LEU A 636 -24.93 4.61 4.38
N LYS A 637 -25.60 5.69 4.73
CA LYS A 637 -25.46 6.34 6.05
C LYS A 637 -26.35 5.63 7.08
N ILE A 638 -25.73 4.99 8.08
CA ILE A 638 -26.41 4.27 9.16
C ILE A 638 -26.48 5.13 10.42
N THR A 639 -27.66 5.61 10.81
CA THR A 639 -27.88 6.36 12.04
C THR A 639 -28.43 5.48 13.16
N LEU A 640 -27.71 5.41 14.28
CA LEU A 640 -28.17 4.79 15.51
C LEU A 640 -28.80 5.88 16.40
N MET A 641 -30.12 5.86 16.50
CA MET A 641 -30.91 6.92 17.10
C MET A 641 -31.38 6.49 18.49
N LEU A 642 -30.81 7.09 19.53
CA LEU A 642 -31.40 7.10 20.87
C LEU A 642 -32.29 8.33 21.02
N LYS A 643 -33.60 8.13 20.99
CA LYS A 643 -34.60 9.16 21.30
C LYS A 643 -34.94 9.05 22.79
N ALA A 644 -34.30 9.88 23.61
CA ALA A 644 -34.69 10.03 25.01
C ALA A 644 -35.92 10.93 25.13
N GLU A 645 -36.79 10.65 26.11
CA GLU A 645 -37.74 11.66 26.59
C GLU A 645 -36.96 12.82 27.24
N LYS A 646 -37.56 14.01 27.39
CA LYS A 646 -36.87 15.24 27.86
C LYS A 646 -36.12 15.11 29.22
N GLU A 647 -36.32 14.02 29.96
CA GLU A 647 -35.75 13.71 31.28
C GLU A 647 -35.47 12.18 31.44
N GLY A 648 -35.21 11.48 30.34
CA GLY A 648 -35.24 10.02 30.28
C GLY A 648 -33.89 9.34 30.44
N THR A 649 -33.63 8.76 31.62
CA THR A 649 -32.47 7.88 31.88
C THR A 649 -32.53 6.58 31.05
N GLY A 650 -31.38 5.99 30.72
CA GLY A 650 -31.29 4.64 30.14
C GLY A 650 -29.99 4.39 29.39
N THR A 651 -29.65 3.11 29.22
CA THR A 651 -28.46 2.68 28.47
C THR A 651 -28.87 1.69 27.39
N VAL A 652 -28.26 1.79 26.21
CA VAL A 652 -28.43 0.84 25.12
C VAL A 652 -27.06 0.34 24.71
N TRP A 653 -26.90 -0.97 24.59
CA TRP A 653 -25.74 -1.59 23.95
C TRP A 653 -26.13 -2.09 22.57
N VAL A 654 -25.27 -1.86 21.59
CA VAL A 654 -25.41 -2.35 20.21
C VAL A 654 -24.19 -3.19 19.87
N ASP A 655 -24.42 -4.37 19.29
CA ASP A 655 -23.41 -5.36 18.97
C ASP A 655 -23.70 -6.05 17.63
N ASP A 656 -22.72 -6.78 17.10
CA ASP A 656 -22.81 -7.62 15.89
C ASP A 656 -23.51 -6.92 14.70
N ILE A 657 -23.18 -5.65 14.44
CA ILE A 657 -23.76 -4.89 13.34
C ILE A 657 -23.21 -5.42 12.02
N THR A 658 -24.07 -6.00 11.19
CA THR A 658 -23.73 -6.54 9.86
C THR A 658 -24.50 -5.75 8.81
N LEU A 659 -23.89 -5.51 7.65
CA LEU A 659 -24.60 -5.09 6.45
C LEU A 659 -24.19 -6.04 5.34
N ALA A 660 -25.11 -6.88 4.89
CA ALA A 660 -24.84 -7.89 3.89
C ALA A 660 -25.91 -7.87 2.79
N PRO A 661 -25.56 -8.20 1.53
CA PRO A 661 -26.56 -8.49 0.51
C PRO A 661 -27.51 -9.59 1.01
N THR A 662 -28.81 -9.39 0.84
CA THR A 662 -29.77 -10.50 1.04
C THR A 662 -29.57 -11.46 -0.12
N VAL A 663 -29.28 -12.72 0.18
CA VAL A 663 -29.28 -13.77 -0.85
C VAL A 663 -30.72 -13.84 -1.37
N GLU A 664 -30.94 -13.49 -2.64
CA GLU A 664 -32.16 -13.91 -3.32
C GLU A 664 -32.06 -15.43 -3.43
N GLU A 665 -32.96 -16.16 -2.75
CA GLU A 665 -33.15 -17.59 -2.97
C GLU A 665 -33.65 -17.88 -4.39
#